data_AF-A0A2V8XY35-F1
#
_entry.id   AF-A0A2V8XY35-F1
#
_cell.length_a   1.000
_cell.length_b   1.000
_cell.length_c   1.000
_cell.angle_alpha   90.00
_cell.angle_beta   90.00
_cell.angle_gamma   90.00
#
_symmetry.space_group_name_H-M   'P 1'
#
loop_
_entity.id
_entity.type
_entity.pdbx_description
1 polymer ?
#
loop_
_entity_poly.entity_id
_entity_poly.type
_entity_poly.pdbx_seq_one_letter_code
_entity_poly.pdbx_strand_id
1 'polypeptide(L)'
;MIWARRFWLRLQTLFRRNRSTQRLNAEIQFHLDQQVAENLAAGMSREEAHYSARRVFGNPAFRKEETRDTWGWLWLEQFAQDVRYAARMLRKSPGFTAAAVLTLALGIGANTAIFSVLDRDLLRPLPYPDADRLVFFGMLIPSFDSRPFLFTSSYLQLGANTPFESVASWRPGVSGCDLTEESPSRLACVRTESKFLATFGVSPILGSNFSTEEDGPNAPQVCLISYALWRSRFGGSAAALGQTLSLDGLPTRVIGVLPQNFEWPTLARVDVILPEAISAAERTNPIAGVVRAYARLKPGVTMAEARAQLAPTLESWREISPPMFRKEIRLGLVSVREDQVGSIRLALLVLFGASLAFLVLAAANVANLFLARHAAREHELAVRAALGASRSRLIVLQLSESTLLGAFGGMAGAAITFGLLRFFVALAPAGIPRIAQAGFDTPVLFFVLGASLLSGLICGLVPVFTPQPVRALLAGPSLGPRRAPLGAVLVGAQVAVSIVLVMGAGLFLDTLRNIETVPLGMDPNNIVTAEITLGHAYGQPQASAEFFERLETRLRNLPGVTGVAVSDSIPPTGAQHAHQFFDIRVEGRPPFPRGTGGLVGWRIVTPGYFQMLGVPILEGRGFVPTDQDPRAAVIVVSKKLADRLFPGQGAVGQHLQLSVPSGPWYTVVGVGGDVTYLNESGRVGRTDPEYYAVRKRLSALGTTPEDVDRHAFFLVRSPMKSTAVERLVGSEIASLDPTLPTEISTLKGRVNLLREEPRFNAALISLFAAMGFLLATIGLYGVLAFLVSSRAKEIGVRMALGAEPESVLGMVIWQGVRLMLMGLAAGAAMEFSVAHFLRGLLYGVSPLNPAIASMAALLLLLAGLAACYVPARRASRVDPMVTLRYE
;
A
#
# COMPACT_ATOMS: atom_id res chain seq x y z
N MET A 1 22.71 -18.45 -50.10
CA MET A 1 21.84 -17.67 -51.03
C MET A 1 20.39 -18.17 -51.15
N ILE A 2 20.11 -19.48 -51.02
CA ILE A 2 18.75 -20.04 -51.16
C ILE A 2 17.76 -19.51 -50.11
N TRP A 3 18.22 -19.26 -48.87
CA TRP A 3 17.39 -18.72 -47.78
C TRP A 3 16.91 -17.28 -48.03
N ALA A 4 17.79 -16.40 -48.52
CA ALA A 4 17.43 -15.02 -48.86
C ALA A 4 16.45 -14.96 -50.03
N ARG A 5 16.64 -15.83 -51.04
CA ARG A 5 15.74 -15.94 -52.20
C ARG A 5 14.36 -16.49 -51.79
N ARG A 6 14.30 -17.49 -50.90
CA ARG A 6 13.06 -17.99 -50.29
C ARG A 6 12.34 -16.92 -49.47
N PHE A 7 13.07 -16.16 -48.66
CA PHE A 7 12.52 -15.05 -47.87
C PHE A 7 11.94 -13.93 -48.75
N TRP A 8 12.65 -13.56 -49.81
CA TRP A 8 12.22 -12.51 -50.74
C TRP A 8 11.02 -12.94 -51.60
N LEU A 9 10.99 -14.20 -52.04
CA LEU A 9 9.82 -14.81 -52.70
C LEU A 9 8.60 -14.83 -51.79
N ARG A 10 8.78 -15.19 -50.51
CA ARG A 10 7.74 -15.11 -49.47
C ARG A 10 7.25 -13.68 -49.22
N LEU A 11 8.13 -12.68 -49.29
CA LEU A 11 7.75 -11.28 -49.13
C LEU A 11 6.91 -10.78 -50.31
N GLN A 12 7.28 -11.16 -51.54
CA GLN A 12 6.53 -10.79 -52.76
C GLN A 12 5.15 -11.44 -52.85
N THR A 13 5.00 -12.68 -52.41
CA THR A 13 3.70 -13.39 -52.40
C THR A 13 2.70 -12.75 -51.44
N LEU A 14 3.18 -12.10 -50.36
CA LEU A 14 2.38 -11.38 -49.35
C LEU A 14 1.63 -10.17 -49.94
N PHE A 15 2.25 -9.46 -50.89
CA PHE A 15 1.66 -8.25 -51.51
C PHE A 15 0.98 -8.49 -52.87
N ARG A 16 1.18 -9.64 -53.54
CA ARG A 16 0.68 -9.92 -54.91
C ARG A 16 0.04 -11.31 -55.08
N ARG A 17 -0.77 -11.72 -54.10
CA ARG A 17 -1.43 -13.04 -53.97
C ARG A 17 -2.13 -13.56 -55.24
N ASN A 18 -3.01 -12.75 -55.84
CA ASN A 18 -3.78 -13.18 -57.03
C ASN A 18 -2.88 -13.42 -58.24
N ARG A 19 -1.85 -12.58 -58.42
CA ARG A 19 -0.89 -12.75 -59.53
C ARG A 19 -0.03 -13.99 -59.35
N SER A 20 0.46 -14.29 -58.14
CA SER A 20 1.26 -15.51 -57.92
C SER A 20 0.43 -16.79 -58.07
N THR A 21 -0.84 -16.79 -57.65
CA THR A 21 -1.73 -17.97 -57.80
C THR A 21 -2.09 -18.19 -59.28
N GLN A 22 -2.38 -17.11 -60.02
CA GLN A 22 -2.60 -17.17 -61.47
C GLN A 22 -1.35 -17.61 -62.22
N ARG A 23 -0.16 -17.14 -61.82
CA ARG A 23 1.11 -17.52 -62.42
C ARG A 23 1.43 -19.00 -62.20
N LEU A 24 1.22 -19.52 -61.00
CA LEU A 24 1.38 -20.96 -60.70
C LEU A 24 0.37 -21.82 -61.47
N ASN A 25 -0.89 -21.37 -61.59
CA ASN A 25 -1.88 -22.05 -62.43
C ASN A 25 -1.46 -22.05 -63.90
N ALA A 26 -0.99 -20.91 -64.41
CA ALA A 26 -0.53 -20.78 -65.80
C ALA A 26 0.71 -21.64 -66.06
N GLU A 27 1.63 -21.74 -65.11
CA GLU A 27 2.86 -22.54 -65.23
C GLU A 27 2.57 -24.05 -65.19
N ILE A 28 1.67 -24.49 -64.31
CA ILE A 28 1.19 -25.89 -64.30
C ILE A 28 0.46 -26.23 -65.60
N GLN A 29 -0.39 -25.33 -66.10
CA GLN A 29 -1.11 -25.53 -67.34
C GLN A 29 -0.16 -25.56 -68.53
N PHE A 30 0.83 -24.66 -68.56
CA PHE A 30 1.87 -24.60 -69.58
C PHE A 30 2.67 -25.91 -69.67
N HIS A 31 3.09 -26.48 -68.52
CA HIS A 31 3.80 -27.77 -68.53
C HIS A 31 2.92 -28.93 -68.98
N LEU A 32 1.64 -28.95 -68.60
CA LEU A 32 0.69 -29.95 -69.09
C LEU A 32 0.49 -29.83 -70.61
N ASP A 33 0.29 -28.62 -71.12
CA ASP A 33 0.07 -28.36 -72.54
C ASP A 33 1.33 -28.65 -73.39
N GLN A 34 2.52 -28.33 -72.87
CA GLN A 34 3.80 -28.67 -73.49
C GLN A 34 3.96 -30.19 -73.59
N GLN A 35 3.68 -30.93 -72.51
CA GLN A 35 3.81 -32.39 -72.50
C GLN A 35 2.80 -33.07 -73.43
N VAL A 36 1.60 -32.49 -73.56
CA VAL A 36 0.61 -32.93 -74.56
C VAL A 36 1.13 -32.69 -75.98
N ALA A 37 1.71 -31.52 -76.26
CA ALA A 37 2.26 -31.20 -77.57
C ALA A 37 3.44 -32.11 -77.97
N GLU A 38 4.33 -32.42 -77.03
CA GLU A 38 5.44 -33.36 -77.22
C GLU A 38 4.93 -34.78 -77.49
N ASN A 39 3.93 -35.25 -76.74
CA ASN A 39 3.31 -36.55 -76.95
C ASN A 39 2.58 -36.66 -78.31
N LEU A 40 1.92 -35.57 -78.75
CA LEU A 40 1.32 -35.49 -80.07
C LEU A 40 2.38 -35.52 -81.19
N ALA A 41 3.49 -34.79 -81.01
CA ALA A 41 4.61 -34.80 -81.96
C ALA A 41 5.32 -36.16 -82.05
N ALA A 42 5.27 -36.95 -80.97
CA ALA A 42 5.76 -38.33 -80.92
C ALA A 42 4.77 -39.36 -81.54
N GLY A 43 3.65 -38.90 -82.10
CA GLY A 43 2.70 -39.75 -82.84
C GLY A 43 1.55 -40.35 -82.01
N MET A 44 1.34 -39.92 -80.76
CA MET A 44 0.20 -40.39 -79.95
C MET A 44 -1.13 -39.79 -80.41
N SER A 45 -2.22 -40.52 -80.21
CA SER A 45 -3.57 -39.97 -80.38
C SER A 45 -3.84 -38.86 -79.34
N ARG A 46 -4.75 -37.95 -79.66
CA ARG A 46 -5.05 -36.78 -78.80
C ARG A 46 -5.52 -37.17 -77.40
N GLU A 47 -6.31 -38.24 -77.27
CA GLU A 47 -6.77 -38.75 -75.98
C GLU A 47 -5.63 -39.39 -75.17
N GLU A 48 -4.77 -40.17 -75.83
CA GLU A 48 -3.61 -40.80 -75.17
C GLU A 48 -2.56 -39.76 -74.74
N ALA A 49 -2.33 -38.71 -75.54
CA ALA A 49 -1.40 -37.63 -75.22
C ALA A 49 -1.82 -36.87 -73.95
N HIS A 50 -3.13 -36.57 -73.80
CA HIS A 50 -3.68 -35.94 -72.60
C HIS A 50 -3.64 -36.86 -71.37
N TYR A 51 -3.93 -38.14 -71.55
CA TYR A 51 -3.88 -39.12 -70.47
C TYR A 51 -2.44 -39.34 -69.96
N SER A 52 -1.50 -39.51 -70.88
CA SER A 52 -0.07 -39.65 -70.59
C SER A 52 0.49 -38.40 -69.87
N ALA A 53 0.17 -37.20 -70.36
CA ALA A 53 0.62 -35.94 -69.74
C ALA A 53 0.13 -35.80 -68.29
N ARG A 54 -1.14 -36.14 -68.00
CA ARG A 54 -1.66 -36.14 -66.63
C ARG A 54 -1.00 -37.20 -65.74
N ARG A 55 -0.68 -38.37 -66.29
CA ARG A 55 -0.03 -39.46 -65.55
C ARG A 55 1.42 -39.13 -65.19
N VAL A 56 2.16 -38.51 -66.11
CA VAL A 56 3.56 -38.10 -65.92
C VAL A 56 3.65 -36.90 -64.97
N PHE A 57 2.76 -35.91 -65.11
CA PHE A 57 2.74 -34.73 -64.23
C PHE A 57 2.30 -35.07 -62.79
N GLY A 58 1.49 -36.12 -62.62
CA GLY A 58 0.94 -36.54 -61.33
C GLY A 58 -0.25 -35.69 -60.89
N ASN A 59 -0.60 -35.71 -59.60
CA ASN A 59 -1.74 -34.96 -59.07
C ASN A 59 -1.45 -33.44 -59.04
N PRO A 60 -2.06 -32.63 -59.92
CA PRO A 60 -1.76 -31.20 -60.01
C PRO A 60 -2.25 -30.42 -58.79
N ALA A 61 -3.30 -30.90 -58.12
CA ALA A 61 -3.80 -30.30 -56.89
C ALA A 61 -2.80 -30.50 -55.74
N PHE A 62 -2.22 -31.70 -55.62
CA PHE A 62 -1.20 -32.00 -54.62
C PHE A 62 0.06 -31.12 -54.81
N ARG A 63 0.56 -31.00 -56.05
CA ARG A 63 1.71 -30.14 -56.38
C ARG A 63 1.43 -28.65 -56.13
N LYS A 64 0.19 -28.18 -56.35
CA LYS A 64 -0.23 -26.82 -55.97
C LYS A 64 -0.19 -26.61 -54.46
N GLU A 65 -0.66 -27.58 -53.69
CA GLU A 65 -0.68 -27.52 -52.23
C GLU A 65 0.75 -27.50 -51.66
N GLU A 66 1.64 -28.38 -52.15
CA GLU A 66 3.05 -28.44 -51.77
C GLU A 66 3.81 -27.15 -52.12
N THR A 67 3.52 -26.56 -53.29
CA THR A 67 4.11 -25.28 -53.71
C THR A 67 3.58 -24.12 -52.85
N ARG A 68 2.30 -24.17 -52.45
CA ARG A 68 1.70 -23.19 -51.51
C ARG A 68 2.31 -23.28 -50.12
N ASP A 69 2.52 -24.48 -49.58
CA ASP A 69 3.20 -24.69 -48.30
C ASP A 69 4.65 -24.16 -48.33
N THR A 70 5.31 -24.25 -49.49
CA THR A 70 6.67 -23.78 -49.66
C THR A 70 6.75 -22.25 -49.81
N TRP A 71 5.82 -21.64 -50.57
CA TRP A 71 5.83 -20.22 -50.96
C TRP A 71 5.02 -19.29 -50.04
N GLY A 72 4.11 -19.83 -49.23
CA GLY A 72 3.18 -19.06 -48.41
C GLY A 72 3.70 -18.75 -47.00
N TRP A 73 3.11 -17.71 -46.40
CA TRP A 73 3.11 -17.54 -44.94
C TRP A 73 1.89 -18.22 -44.35
N LEU A 74 1.68 -19.50 -44.67
CA LEU A 74 0.45 -20.22 -44.33
C LEU A 74 0.12 -20.10 -42.84
N TRP A 75 1.13 -20.13 -41.96
CA TRP A 75 0.94 -19.97 -40.52
C TRP A 75 0.41 -18.58 -40.11
N LEU A 76 0.87 -17.48 -40.74
CA LEU A 76 0.35 -16.12 -40.50
C LEU A 76 -1.05 -15.94 -41.09
N GLU A 77 -1.31 -16.50 -42.28
CA GLU A 77 -2.64 -16.46 -42.90
C GLU A 77 -3.65 -17.25 -42.06
N GLN A 78 -3.28 -18.45 -41.62
CA GLN A 78 -4.06 -19.28 -40.72
C GLN A 78 -4.29 -18.57 -39.39
N PHE A 79 -3.26 -17.97 -38.79
CA PHE A 79 -3.38 -17.20 -37.56
C PHE A 79 -4.33 -16.00 -37.73
N ALA A 80 -4.20 -15.23 -38.82
CA ALA A 80 -5.10 -14.10 -39.10
C ALA A 80 -6.55 -14.57 -39.32
N GLN A 81 -6.76 -15.70 -39.98
CA GLN A 81 -8.07 -16.32 -40.11
C GLN A 81 -8.64 -16.76 -38.76
N ASP A 82 -7.81 -17.38 -37.91
CA ASP A 82 -8.20 -17.85 -36.57
C ASP A 82 -8.57 -16.67 -35.66
N VAL A 83 -7.80 -15.58 -35.69
CA VAL A 83 -8.11 -14.34 -34.95
C VAL A 83 -9.42 -13.70 -35.47
N ARG A 84 -9.61 -13.63 -36.79
CA ARG A 84 -10.83 -13.06 -37.38
C ARG A 84 -12.06 -13.92 -37.06
N TYR A 85 -11.89 -15.24 -37.09
CA TYR A 85 -12.90 -16.19 -36.67
C TYR A 85 -13.24 -16.02 -35.18
N ALA A 86 -12.22 -15.99 -34.32
CA ALA A 86 -12.37 -15.79 -32.89
C ALA A 86 -13.13 -14.50 -32.58
N ALA A 87 -12.75 -13.38 -33.18
CA ALA A 87 -13.44 -12.09 -33.03
C ALA A 87 -14.91 -12.17 -33.45
N ARG A 88 -15.22 -12.87 -34.54
CA ARG A 88 -16.60 -13.09 -35.01
C ARG A 88 -17.40 -13.94 -34.03
N MET A 89 -16.79 -14.98 -33.47
CA MET A 89 -17.43 -15.87 -32.49
C MET A 89 -17.69 -15.16 -31.16
N LEU A 90 -16.80 -14.28 -30.72
CA LEU A 90 -17.02 -13.45 -29.53
C LEU A 90 -18.20 -12.48 -29.75
N ARG A 91 -18.27 -11.82 -30.91
CA ARG A 91 -19.41 -10.93 -31.24
C ARG A 91 -20.76 -11.65 -31.30
N LYS A 92 -20.79 -12.94 -31.67
CA LYS A 92 -22.01 -13.75 -31.67
C LYS A 92 -22.46 -14.18 -30.27
N SER A 93 -21.59 -14.10 -29.26
CA SER A 93 -21.89 -14.50 -27.88
C SER A 93 -21.60 -13.37 -26.88
N PRO A 94 -22.31 -12.23 -26.98
CA PRO A 94 -21.97 -11.02 -26.23
C PRO A 94 -22.03 -11.22 -24.71
N GLY A 95 -23.00 -11.99 -24.19
CA GLY A 95 -23.11 -12.26 -22.76
C GLY A 95 -21.92 -13.06 -22.19
N PHE A 96 -21.46 -14.09 -22.91
CA PHE A 96 -20.26 -14.85 -22.55
C PHE A 96 -19.02 -13.97 -22.60
N THR A 97 -18.85 -13.21 -23.70
CA THR A 97 -17.69 -12.35 -23.89
C THR A 97 -17.62 -11.26 -22.83
N ALA A 98 -18.75 -10.59 -22.52
CA ALA A 98 -18.80 -9.57 -21.47
C ALA A 98 -18.46 -10.16 -20.09
N ALA A 99 -19.05 -11.30 -19.73
CA ALA A 99 -18.76 -11.96 -18.46
C ALA A 99 -17.27 -12.37 -18.36
N ALA A 100 -16.71 -12.96 -19.41
CA ALA A 100 -15.31 -13.39 -19.43
C ALA A 100 -14.32 -12.21 -19.41
N VAL A 101 -14.57 -11.15 -20.19
CA VAL A 101 -13.74 -9.94 -20.18
C VAL A 101 -13.81 -9.26 -18.82
N LEU A 102 -15.00 -9.09 -18.22
CA LEU A 102 -15.15 -8.45 -16.92
C LEU A 102 -14.43 -9.25 -15.82
N THR A 103 -14.57 -10.58 -15.84
CA THR A 103 -13.91 -11.49 -14.89
C THR A 103 -12.38 -11.35 -14.96
N LEU A 104 -11.81 -11.41 -16.17
CA LEU A 104 -10.37 -11.24 -16.37
C LEU A 104 -9.92 -9.82 -16.06
N ALA A 105 -10.70 -8.80 -16.44
CA ALA A 105 -10.36 -7.40 -16.18
C ALA A 105 -10.27 -7.11 -14.68
N LEU A 106 -11.19 -7.64 -13.88
CA LEU A 106 -11.15 -7.49 -12.43
C LEU A 106 -9.94 -8.23 -11.83
N GLY A 107 -9.72 -9.48 -12.21
CA GLY A 107 -8.59 -10.27 -11.71
C GLY A 107 -7.23 -9.66 -12.08
N ILE A 108 -7.05 -9.28 -13.35
CA ILE A 108 -5.83 -8.66 -13.85
C ILE A 108 -5.68 -7.27 -13.22
N GLY A 109 -6.74 -6.44 -13.25
CA GLY A 109 -6.68 -5.05 -12.80
C GLY A 109 -6.37 -4.91 -11.31
N ALA A 110 -7.02 -5.68 -10.43
CA ALA A 110 -6.70 -5.69 -9.00
C ALA A 110 -5.26 -6.15 -8.74
N ASN A 111 -4.85 -7.25 -9.37
CA ASN A 111 -3.53 -7.81 -9.17
C ASN A 111 -2.43 -6.88 -9.70
N THR A 112 -2.68 -6.19 -10.82
CA THR A 112 -1.77 -5.17 -11.36
C THR A 112 -1.70 -3.93 -10.46
N ALA A 113 -2.81 -3.48 -9.87
CA ALA A 113 -2.78 -2.36 -8.92
C ALA A 113 -1.91 -2.68 -7.70
N ILE A 114 -2.07 -3.87 -7.09
CA ILE A 114 -1.20 -4.29 -5.97
C ILE A 114 0.24 -4.49 -6.42
N PHE A 115 0.46 -5.10 -7.59
CA PHE A 115 1.80 -5.27 -8.15
C PHE A 115 2.50 -3.93 -8.36
N SER A 116 1.79 -2.87 -8.77
CA SER A 116 2.40 -1.54 -8.96
C SER A 116 2.92 -0.94 -7.65
N VAL A 117 2.21 -1.14 -6.54
CA VAL A 117 2.67 -0.71 -5.21
C VAL A 117 3.84 -1.59 -4.76
N LEU A 118 3.73 -2.91 -4.90
CA LEU A 118 4.79 -3.86 -4.55
C LEU A 118 6.07 -3.62 -5.38
N ASP A 119 5.94 -3.26 -6.65
CA ASP A 119 7.07 -2.91 -7.52
C ASP A 119 7.77 -1.66 -7.00
N ARG A 120 7.01 -0.60 -6.68
CA ARG A 120 7.56 0.65 -6.14
C ARG A 120 8.19 0.50 -4.75
N ASP A 121 7.64 -0.34 -3.89
CA ASP A 121 8.06 -0.44 -2.50
C ASP A 121 9.08 -1.56 -2.24
N LEU A 122 8.93 -2.72 -2.90
CA LEU A 122 9.75 -3.92 -2.62
C LEU A 122 10.68 -4.36 -3.74
N LEU A 123 10.34 -4.17 -5.02
CA LEU A 123 11.14 -4.73 -6.12
C LEU A 123 12.12 -3.71 -6.71
N ARG A 124 11.73 -2.44 -6.76
CA ARG A 124 12.58 -1.40 -7.34
C ARG A 124 13.88 -1.29 -6.53
N PRO A 125 15.06 -1.28 -7.18
CA PRO A 125 16.31 -1.02 -6.49
C PRO A 125 16.26 0.37 -5.84
N LEU A 126 16.87 0.50 -4.67
CA LEU A 126 16.99 1.79 -4.01
C LEU A 126 17.82 2.73 -4.91
N PRO A 127 17.58 4.05 -4.89
CA PRO A 127 18.27 5.02 -5.76
C PRO A 127 19.74 5.26 -5.37
N TYR A 128 20.33 4.38 -4.55
CA TYR A 128 21.69 4.48 -4.02
C TYR A 128 22.61 3.44 -4.68
N PRO A 129 23.86 3.79 -5.03
CA PRO A 129 24.86 2.83 -5.49
C PRO A 129 25.15 1.75 -4.43
N ASP A 130 25.26 0.49 -4.88
CA ASP A 130 25.48 -0.71 -4.06
C ASP A 130 24.58 -0.78 -2.81
N ALA A 131 23.29 -0.51 -2.98
CA ALA A 131 22.35 -0.36 -1.88
C ALA A 131 22.24 -1.58 -0.94
N ASP A 132 22.56 -2.78 -1.42
CA ASP A 132 22.53 -4.02 -0.63
C ASP A 132 23.55 -4.02 0.52
N ARG A 133 24.55 -3.13 0.46
CA ARG A 133 25.57 -2.95 1.51
C ARG A 133 25.18 -1.87 2.53
N LEU A 134 24.11 -1.12 2.30
CA LEU A 134 23.67 -0.06 3.20
C LEU A 134 22.80 -0.64 4.33
N VAL A 135 23.18 -0.32 5.55
CA VAL A 135 22.56 -0.83 6.77
C VAL A 135 22.21 0.30 7.73
N PHE A 136 21.13 0.08 8.48
CA PHE A 136 20.73 0.89 9.63
C PHE A 136 21.05 0.12 10.90
N PHE A 137 21.72 0.76 11.86
CA PHE A 137 22.19 0.06 13.06
C PHE A 137 22.20 0.92 14.31
N GLY A 138 22.21 0.24 15.46
CA GLY A 138 22.31 0.86 16.77
C GLY A 138 21.83 -0.05 17.89
N MET A 139 21.61 0.54 19.05
CA MET A 139 20.90 -0.06 20.17
C MET A 139 19.39 -0.10 19.88
N LEU A 140 18.76 -1.22 20.15
CA LEU A 140 17.32 -1.39 20.13
C LEU A 140 16.84 -1.67 21.55
N ILE A 141 16.06 -0.73 22.08
CA ILE A 141 15.44 -0.82 23.41
C ILE A 141 13.93 -0.63 23.19
N PRO A 142 13.14 -1.71 23.00
CA PRO A 142 11.74 -1.60 22.58
C PRO A 142 10.82 -0.81 23.51
N SER A 143 11.22 -0.64 24.77
CA SER A 143 10.50 0.19 25.75
C SER A 143 10.77 1.69 25.62
N PHE A 144 11.83 2.07 24.89
CA PHE A 144 12.28 3.45 24.69
C PHE A 144 12.08 3.92 23.24
N ASP A 145 12.60 3.17 22.26
CA ASP A 145 12.37 3.40 20.83
C ASP A 145 12.23 2.04 20.12
N SER A 146 11.25 1.94 19.23
CA SER A 146 11.03 0.77 18.38
C SER A 146 12.03 0.67 17.23
N ARG A 147 12.83 1.72 16.98
CA ARG A 147 13.90 1.77 15.97
C ARG A 147 15.29 1.81 16.61
N PRO A 148 16.31 1.27 15.93
CA PRO A 148 17.70 1.40 16.37
C PRO A 148 18.12 2.87 16.55
N PHE A 149 18.86 3.14 17.62
CA PHE A 149 19.45 4.45 17.91
C PHE A 149 20.80 4.32 18.62
N LEU A 150 21.56 5.41 18.70
CA LEU A 150 22.78 5.49 19.49
C LEU A 150 22.76 6.75 20.35
N PHE A 151 23.32 6.68 21.55
CA PHE A 151 23.73 7.91 22.23
C PHE A 151 24.92 8.49 21.47
N THR A 152 25.02 9.82 21.43
CA THR A 152 26.09 10.52 20.72
C THR A 152 27.47 10.04 21.16
N SER A 153 27.67 9.84 22.47
CA SER A 153 28.90 9.29 23.04
C SER A 153 29.23 7.89 22.49
N SER A 154 28.23 7.00 22.39
CA SER A 154 28.36 5.64 21.88
C SER A 154 28.69 5.62 20.40
N TYR A 155 28.15 6.58 19.64
CA TYR A 155 28.49 6.79 18.23
C TYR A 155 29.95 7.23 18.06
N LEU A 156 30.38 8.25 18.81
CA LEU A 156 31.74 8.78 18.72
C LEU A 156 32.82 7.80 19.17
N GLN A 157 32.46 6.82 20.00
CA GLN A 157 33.34 5.73 20.45
C GLN A 157 33.41 4.55 19.47
N LEU A 158 32.71 4.59 18.33
CA LEU A 158 32.87 3.58 17.27
C LEU A 158 34.33 3.56 16.81
N GLY A 159 35.04 2.49 17.16
CA GLY A 159 36.43 2.32 16.77
C GLY A 159 36.62 2.11 15.26
N ALA A 160 37.88 2.15 14.80
CA ALA A 160 38.21 1.91 13.39
C ALA A 160 37.96 0.46 12.95
N ASN A 161 37.91 -0.50 13.89
CA ASN A 161 37.71 -1.93 13.63
C ASN A 161 36.22 -2.31 13.55
N THR A 162 35.48 -1.65 12.68
CA THR A 162 34.06 -1.98 12.40
C THR A 162 33.92 -2.78 11.10
N PRO A 163 32.79 -3.48 10.89
CA PRO A 163 32.47 -4.12 9.60
C PRO A 163 32.14 -3.09 8.49
N PHE A 164 32.22 -1.79 8.78
CA PHE A 164 31.75 -0.72 7.92
C PHE A 164 32.91 -0.08 7.15
N GLU A 165 32.68 0.22 5.86
CA GLU A 165 33.53 1.06 5.03
C GLU A 165 33.32 2.54 5.35
N SER A 166 32.06 2.94 5.57
CA SER A 166 31.70 4.28 6.02
C SER A 166 30.50 4.22 6.95
N VAL A 167 30.44 5.19 7.86
CA VAL A 167 29.35 5.38 8.82
C VAL A 167 29.03 6.86 8.82
N ALA A 168 27.74 7.19 8.89
CA ALA A 168 27.28 8.55 9.05
C ALA A 168 26.09 8.61 10.02
N SER A 169 26.12 9.61 10.88
CA SER A 169 25.04 9.93 11.81
C SER A 169 24.07 10.98 11.25
N TRP A 170 22.88 10.99 11.82
CA TRP A 170 21.88 12.05 11.66
C TRP A 170 21.03 12.17 12.92
N ARG A 171 20.49 13.36 13.16
CA ARG A 171 19.58 13.64 14.28
C ARG A 171 18.20 13.03 14.01
N PRO A 172 17.63 12.20 14.89
CA PRO A 172 16.32 11.60 14.70
C PRO A 172 15.22 12.64 14.47
N GLY A 173 14.34 12.36 13.52
CA GLY A 173 13.19 13.21 13.19
C GLY A 173 13.48 14.21 12.07
N VAL A 174 12.40 14.75 11.51
CA VAL A 174 12.45 15.91 10.62
C VAL A 174 12.03 17.10 11.47
N SER A 175 12.95 18.02 11.72
CA SER A 175 12.65 19.27 12.41
C SER A 175 12.09 20.27 11.41
N GLY A 176 11.01 20.96 11.77
CA GLY A 176 10.62 22.16 11.04
C GLY A 176 11.71 23.21 11.20
N CYS A 177 12.22 23.77 10.10
CA CYS A 177 12.99 25.00 10.15
C CYS A 177 12.25 26.11 9.41
N ASP A 178 12.27 27.30 10.00
CA ASP A 178 11.43 28.40 9.60
C ASP A 178 12.20 29.30 8.63
N LEU A 179 11.71 29.38 7.41
CA LEU A 179 12.22 30.33 6.46
C LEU A 179 11.61 31.70 6.76
N THR A 180 12.42 32.69 7.10
CA THR A 180 11.99 33.97 7.74
C THR A 180 12.11 35.19 6.82
N GLU A 181 11.93 34.98 5.51
CA GLU A 181 12.06 36.02 4.46
C GLU A 181 10.68 36.58 4.02
N GLU A 182 10.62 37.36 2.92
CA GLU A 182 9.38 37.98 2.39
C GLU A 182 8.22 37.01 2.14
N SER A 183 8.49 35.71 2.05
CA SER A 183 7.48 34.65 2.00
C SER A 183 7.85 33.57 3.03
N PRO A 184 7.43 33.74 4.29
CA PRO A 184 7.81 32.83 5.34
C PRO A 184 7.11 31.48 5.15
N SER A 185 7.87 30.41 5.31
CA SER A 185 7.35 29.06 5.15
C SER A 185 8.10 28.10 6.04
N ARG A 186 7.38 27.13 6.62
CA ARG A 186 8.01 26.06 7.36
C ARG A 186 8.52 24.99 6.40
N LEU A 187 9.81 24.69 6.51
CA LEU A 187 10.50 23.70 5.68
C LEU A 187 10.76 22.42 6.50
N ALA A 188 10.77 21.28 5.81
CA ALA A 188 11.18 20.00 6.40
C ALA A 188 12.71 19.89 6.42
N CYS A 189 13.32 20.02 7.60
CA CYS A 189 14.77 20.13 7.74
C CYS A 189 15.33 18.94 8.53
N VAL A 190 16.50 18.45 8.11
CA VAL A 190 17.21 17.36 8.77
C VAL A 190 18.65 17.75 9.01
N ARG A 191 19.25 17.18 10.06
CA ARG A 191 20.64 17.41 10.44
C ARG A 191 21.45 16.15 10.27
N THR A 192 22.52 16.23 9.49
CA THR A 192 23.35 15.07 9.12
C THR A 192 24.83 15.37 9.26
N GLU A 193 25.59 14.35 9.60
CA GLU A 193 27.05 14.40 9.51
C GLU A 193 27.50 14.66 8.06
N SER A 194 28.63 15.33 7.90
CA SER A 194 29.23 15.66 6.59
C SER A 194 29.38 14.47 5.64
N LYS A 195 29.64 13.27 6.18
CA LYS A 195 29.81 12.03 5.41
C LYS A 195 28.51 11.39 4.95
N PHE A 196 27.35 11.87 5.38
CA PHE A 196 26.06 11.22 5.12
C PHE A 196 25.80 10.95 3.65
N LEU A 197 25.87 11.98 2.79
CA LEU A 197 25.65 11.80 1.35
C LEU A 197 26.67 10.86 0.72
N ALA A 198 27.94 10.96 1.13
CA ALA A 198 29.01 10.08 0.65
C ALA A 198 28.78 8.62 1.04
N THR A 199 28.30 8.34 2.26
CA THR A 199 27.92 6.99 2.70
C THR A 199 26.83 6.40 1.79
N PHE A 200 25.85 7.21 1.36
CA PHE A 200 24.82 6.81 0.40
C PHE A 200 25.27 6.85 -1.07
N GLY A 201 26.50 7.28 -1.38
CA GLY A 201 27.00 7.43 -2.75
C GLY A 201 26.26 8.52 -3.53
N VAL A 202 25.72 9.53 -2.83
CA VAL A 202 24.98 10.65 -3.41
C VAL A 202 25.91 11.85 -3.52
N SER A 203 25.87 12.52 -4.67
CA SER A 203 26.55 13.79 -4.91
C SER A 203 25.53 14.87 -5.27
N PRO A 204 25.70 16.11 -4.76
CA PRO A 204 24.91 17.25 -5.22
C PRO A 204 25.03 17.45 -6.74
N ILE A 205 23.94 17.84 -7.40
CA ILE A 205 23.94 18.16 -8.85
C ILE A 205 24.55 19.52 -9.15
N LEU A 206 24.57 20.40 -8.14
CA LEU A 206 25.14 21.73 -8.17
C LEU A 206 25.82 21.95 -6.82
N GLY A 207 26.99 22.59 -6.83
CA GLY A 207 27.75 22.91 -5.62
C GLY A 207 28.52 21.72 -5.03
N SER A 208 28.75 21.74 -3.72
CA SER A 208 29.55 20.75 -3.00
C SER A 208 28.78 20.14 -1.82
N ASN A 209 29.23 18.98 -1.34
CA ASN A 209 28.78 18.43 -0.06
C ASN A 209 29.45 19.18 1.11
N PHE A 210 28.97 18.97 2.34
CA PHE A 210 29.60 19.51 3.55
C PHE A 210 31.04 19.00 3.72
N SER A 211 31.92 19.90 4.15
CA SER A 211 33.24 19.53 4.66
C SER A 211 33.18 19.12 6.14
N THR A 212 34.24 18.47 6.63
CA THR A 212 34.36 18.13 8.06
C THR A 212 34.48 19.35 8.96
N GLU A 213 34.99 20.47 8.43
CA GLU A 213 35.09 21.74 9.14
C GLU A 213 33.71 22.40 9.32
N GLU A 214 32.84 22.26 8.32
CA GLU A 214 31.45 22.73 8.33
C GLU A 214 30.51 21.88 9.20
N ASP A 215 31.00 20.78 9.77
CA ASP A 215 30.28 19.90 10.71
C ASP A 215 30.79 20.03 12.16
N GLY A 216 31.62 21.05 12.41
CA GLY A 216 32.10 21.40 13.73
C GLY A 216 31.04 22.16 14.55
N PRO A 217 31.18 22.19 15.90
CA PRO A 217 30.25 22.91 16.79
C PRO A 217 30.17 24.43 16.55
N ASN A 218 31.17 25.02 15.86
CA ASN A 218 31.24 26.44 15.50
C ASN A 218 31.30 26.65 13.97
N ALA A 219 30.80 25.69 13.19
CA ALA A 219 30.83 25.76 11.74
C ALA A 219 30.01 26.94 11.18
N PRO A 220 30.40 27.46 9.99
CA PRO A 220 29.57 28.45 9.30
C PRO A 220 28.19 27.84 8.96
N GLN A 221 27.14 28.66 9.02
CA GLN A 221 25.79 28.23 8.69
C GLN A 221 25.68 27.98 7.18
N VAL A 222 25.63 26.71 6.81
CA VAL A 222 25.50 26.25 5.42
C VAL A 222 24.40 25.21 5.30
N CYS A 223 23.82 25.08 4.11
CA CYS A 223 22.79 24.08 3.84
C CYS A 223 22.87 23.50 2.44
N LEU A 224 22.32 22.29 2.31
CA LEU A 224 21.98 21.68 1.02
C LEU A 224 20.46 21.73 0.85
N ILE A 225 20.00 22.15 -0.33
CA ILE A 225 18.57 22.26 -0.61
C ILE A 225 18.08 21.13 -1.53
N SER A 226 16.83 20.73 -1.36
CA SER A 226 16.19 19.74 -2.24
C SER A 226 16.00 20.29 -3.65
N TYR A 227 15.97 19.39 -4.64
CA TYR A 227 15.67 19.77 -6.02
C TYR A 227 14.32 20.49 -6.15
N ALA A 228 13.32 20.06 -5.38
CA ALA A 228 11.98 20.65 -5.38
C ALA A 228 12.02 22.10 -4.88
N LEU A 229 12.72 22.37 -3.77
CA LEU A 229 12.88 23.72 -3.23
C LEU A 229 13.68 24.62 -4.18
N TRP A 230 14.73 24.08 -4.81
CA TRP A 230 15.50 24.78 -5.84
C TRP A 230 14.64 25.19 -7.05
N ARG A 231 13.77 24.31 -7.53
CA ARG A 231 12.85 24.60 -8.65
C ARG A 231 11.76 25.59 -8.27
N SER A 232 11.12 25.43 -7.12
CA SER A 232 9.99 26.27 -6.70
C SER A 232 10.42 27.68 -6.31
N ARG A 233 11.54 27.82 -5.58
CA ARG A 233 12.00 29.11 -5.05
C ARG A 233 12.95 29.84 -5.98
N PHE A 234 13.91 29.13 -6.57
CA PHE A 234 14.95 29.74 -7.40
C PHE A 234 14.72 29.57 -8.90
N GLY A 235 13.55 29.03 -9.30
CA GLY A 235 13.21 28.78 -10.71
C GLY A 235 14.14 27.79 -11.41
N GLY A 236 14.97 27.04 -10.67
CA GLY A 236 16.04 26.22 -11.24
C GLY A 236 17.29 27.00 -11.68
N SER A 237 17.56 28.18 -11.10
CA SER A 237 18.75 28.98 -11.41
C SER A 237 20.01 28.47 -10.69
N ALA A 238 21.14 28.39 -11.39
CA ALA A 238 22.44 28.10 -10.78
C ALA A 238 22.90 29.21 -9.80
N ALA A 239 22.34 30.41 -9.92
CA ALA A 239 22.56 31.52 -9.00
C ALA A 239 22.03 31.26 -7.58
N ALA A 240 21.33 30.13 -7.35
CA ALA A 240 20.97 29.68 -6.01
C ALA A 240 22.19 29.30 -5.16
N LEU A 241 23.30 28.87 -5.78
CA LEU A 241 24.53 28.58 -5.06
C LEU A 241 25.14 29.87 -4.50
N GLY A 242 25.53 29.84 -3.22
CA GLY A 242 26.08 30.99 -2.51
C GLY A 242 25.03 32.00 -2.03
N GLN A 243 23.76 31.85 -2.40
CA GLN A 243 22.67 32.65 -1.81
C GLN A 243 22.51 32.28 -0.34
N THR A 244 22.13 33.27 0.46
CA THR A 244 21.85 33.09 1.88
C THR A 244 20.35 33.02 2.08
N LEU A 245 19.91 31.94 2.72
CA LEU A 245 18.56 31.76 3.23
C LEU A 245 18.51 32.15 4.71
N SER A 246 17.48 32.86 5.16
CA SER A 246 17.25 33.10 6.59
C SER A 246 16.48 31.94 7.22
N LEU A 247 17.19 30.93 7.74
CA LEU A 247 16.60 29.77 8.40
C LEU A 247 16.62 29.95 9.92
N ASP A 248 15.45 29.90 10.55
CA ASP A 248 15.25 30.18 11.98
C ASP A 248 15.77 31.57 12.43
N GLY A 249 15.84 32.52 11.49
CA GLY A 249 16.44 33.85 11.67
C GLY A 249 17.98 33.87 11.58
N LEU A 250 18.61 32.75 11.22
CA LEU A 250 20.05 32.66 10.99
C LEU A 250 20.36 32.72 9.49
N PRO A 251 21.35 33.52 9.06
CA PRO A 251 21.79 33.54 7.68
C PRO A 251 22.53 32.23 7.34
N THR A 252 21.89 31.36 6.57
CA THR A 252 22.40 30.06 6.13
C THR A 252 22.68 30.05 4.63
N ARG A 253 23.94 29.84 4.25
CA ARG A 253 24.36 29.86 2.85
C ARG A 253 24.08 28.53 2.14
N VAL A 254 23.48 28.58 0.96
CA VAL A 254 23.27 27.41 0.10
C VAL A 254 24.59 27.01 -0.55
N ILE A 255 25.09 25.80 -0.24
CA ILE A 255 26.34 25.29 -0.79
C ILE A 255 26.15 24.20 -1.83
N GLY A 256 24.94 23.63 -1.94
CA GLY A 256 24.65 22.61 -2.92
C GLY A 256 23.16 22.28 -3.07
N VAL A 257 22.84 21.64 -4.19
CA VAL A 257 21.49 21.19 -4.54
C VAL A 257 21.49 19.68 -4.70
N LEU A 258 20.56 19.01 -4.01
CA LEU A 258 20.40 17.56 -4.08
C LEU A 258 19.84 17.12 -5.45
N PRO A 259 20.15 15.89 -5.91
CA PRO A 259 19.62 15.39 -7.17
C PRO A 259 18.11 15.22 -7.16
N GLN A 260 17.47 15.28 -8.34
CA GLN A 260 16.02 15.15 -8.49
C GLN A 260 15.46 13.82 -7.95
N ASN A 261 16.24 12.75 -8.09
CA ASN A 261 15.91 11.42 -7.62
C ASN A 261 16.47 11.12 -6.22
N PHE A 262 16.96 12.14 -5.50
CA PHE A 262 17.35 11.95 -4.11
C PHE A 262 16.11 11.56 -3.30
N GLU A 263 16.23 10.43 -2.61
CA GLU A 263 15.23 9.96 -1.69
C GLU A 263 15.84 9.94 -0.29
N TRP A 264 15.12 10.44 0.69
CA TRP A 264 15.55 10.35 2.08
C TRP A 264 15.42 8.90 2.58
N PRO A 265 16.38 8.35 3.34
CA PRO A 265 16.34 6.94 3.74
C PRO A 265 15.10 6.52 4.51
N THR A 266 14.45 7.42 5.26
CA THR A 266 13.17 7.12 5.96
C THR A 266 11.93 7.45 5.14
N LEU A 267 12.08 7.78 3.85
CA LEU A 267 11.05 8.22 2.91
C LEU A 267 10.28 9.49 3.29
N ALA A 268 10.70 10.17 4.36
CA ALA A 268 10.16 11.46 4.75
C ALA A 268 10.53 12.53 3.71
N ARG A 269 9.64 13.51 3.52
CA ARG A 269 9.97 14.70 2.74
C ARG A 269 11.08 15.48 3.45
N VAL A 270 12.12 15.86 2.72
CA VAL A 270 13.21 16.72 3.19
C VAL A 270 13.39 17.85 2.19
N ASP A 271 13.25 19.07 2.66
CA ASP A 271 13.46 20.29 1.87
C ASP A 271 14.87 20.84 2.03
N VAL A 272 15.46 20.74 3.23
CA VAL A 272 16.80 21.26 3.56
C VAL A 272 17.58 20.26 4.42
N ILE A 273 18.85 20.07 4.11
CA ILE A 273 19.82 19.37 4.97
C ILE A 273 20.78 20.39 5.57
N LEU A 274 20.96 20.31 6.88
CA LEU A 274 21.88 21.12 7.67
C LEU A 274 22.99 20.22 8.26
N PRO A 275 24.17 20.78 8.56
CA PRO A 275 25.18 20.08 9.34
C PRO A 275 24.64 19.67 10.71
N GLU A 276 25.06 18.50 11.18
CA GLU A 276 24.66 18.00 12.49
C GLU A 276 25.32 18.80 13.62
N ALA A 277 26.59 19.17 13.44
CA ALA A 277 27.33 20.07 14.34
C ALA A 277 27.23 19.65 15.82
N ILE A 278 27.63 18.40 16.10
CA ILE A 278 27.58 17.82 17.45
C ILE A 278 28.33 18.70 18.46
N SER A 279 27.60 19.18 19.48
CA SER A 279 28.12 20.12 20.47
C SER A 279 29.17 19.50 21.41
N ALA A 280 30.01 20.33 22.02
CA ALA A 280 31.01 19.86 22.98
C ALA A 280 30.40 19.17 24.21
N ALA A 281 29.20 19.58 24.62
CA ALA A 281 28.47 18.98 25.74
C ALA A 281 27.95 17.56 25.40
N GLU A 282 27.44 17.36 24.18
CA GLU A 282 27.00 16.04 23.71
C GLU A 282 28.16 15.05 23.54
N ARG A 283 29.37 15.55 23.28
CA ARG A 283 30.57 14.70 23.17
C ARG A 283 31.03 14.12 24.50
N THR A 284 30.79 14.84 25.61
CA THR A 284 31.32 14.48 26.93
C THR A 284 30.31 13.79 27.83
N ASN A 285 29.00 14.04 27.64
CA ASN A 285 27.95 13.42 28.43
C ASN A 285 27.53 12.05 27.84
N PRO A 286 27.66 10.94 28.59
CA PRO A 286 27.36 9.58 28.10
C PRO A 286 25.93 9.37 27.57
N ILE A 287 24.97 10.14 28.05
CA ILE A 287 23.55 10.01 27.70
C ILE A 287 22.98 11.23 26.97
N ALA A 288 23.84 12.19 26.59
CA ALA A 288 23.40 13.38 25.86
C ALA A 288 23.31 13.13 24.36
N GLY A 289 22.19 13.55 23.78
CA GLY A 289 21.91 13.47 22.36
C GLY A 289 21.65 12.03 21.91
N VAL A 290 20.62 11.88 21.10
CA VAL A 290 20.32 10.63 20.38
C VAL A 290 20.62 10.88 18.91
N VAL A 291 21.36 9.96 18.31
CA VAL A 291 21.66 9.95 16.88
C VAL A 291 21.20 8.64 16.27
N ARG A 292 20.91 8.67 14.98
CA ARG A 292 20.64 7.50 14.16
C ARG A 292 21.78 7.32 13.18
N ALA A 293 22.22 6.07 12.99
CA ALA A 293 23.41 5.79 12.20
C ALA A 293 23.09 4.86 11.03
N TYR A 294 23.46 5.32 9.83
CA TYR A 294 23.54 4.48 8.64
C TYR A 294 25.01 4.15 8.36
N ALA A 295 25.25 2.97 7.82
CA ALA A 295 26.58 2.54 7.46
C ALA A 295 26.58 1.78 6.13
N ARG A 296 27.73 1.77 5.46
CA ARG A 296 28.01 0.92 4.31
C ARG A 296 28.92 -0.21 4.76
N LEU A 297 28.50 -1.46 4.57
CA LEU A 297 29.32 -2.64 4.85
C LEU A 297 30.54 -2.69 3.93
N LYS A 298 31.68 -3.15 4.44
CA LYS A 298 32.87 -3.43 3.62
C LYS A 298 32.55 -4.44 2.51
N PRO A 299 33.24 -4.38 1.34
CA PRO A 299 33.01 -5.33 0.26
C PRO A 299 33.17 -6.78 0.76
N GLY A 300 32.20 -7.64 0.42
CA GLY A 300 32.21 -9.06 0.79
C GLY A 300 31.74 -9.39 2.22
N VAL A 301 31.49 -8.40 3.10
CA VAL A 301 31.00 -8.67 4.46
C VAL A 301 29.49 -8.92 4.46
N THR A 302 29.09 -10.07 4.99
CA THR A 302 27.68 -10.44 5.12
C THR A 302 27.04 -9.82 6.38
N MET A 303 25.71 -9.73 6.41
CA MET A 303 24.97 -9.27 7.59
C MET A 303 25.25 -10.13 8.84
N ALA A 304 25.47 -11.43 8.69
CA ALA A 304 25.77 -12.32 9.80
C ALA A 304 27.15 -12.02 10.40
N GLU A 305 28.16 -11.85 9.56
CA GLU A 305 29.51 -11.47 9.97
C GLU A 305 29.53 -10.08 10.62
N ALA A 306 28.78 -9.12 10.06
CA ALA A 306 28.65 -7.79 10.64
C ALA A 306 28.05 -7.83 12.06
N ARG A 307 27.02 -8.66 12.31
CA ARG A 307 26.47 -8.86 13.66
C ARG A 307 27.49 -9.46 14.61
N ALA A 308 28.27 -10.44 14.16
CA ALA A 308 29.32 -11.06 14.97
C ALA A 308 30.44 -10.06 15.32
N GLN A 309 30.85 -9.21 14.37
CA GLN A 309 31.88 -8.19 14.61
C GLN A 309 31.40 -7.06 15.53
N LEU A 310 30.10 -6.76 15.57
CA LEU A 310 29.52 -5.72 16.44
C LEU A 310 29.16 -6.23 17.85
N ALA A 311 29.21 -7.54 18.11
CA ALA A 311 28.90 -8.09 19.43
C ALA A 311 29.75 -7.49 20.57
N PRO A 312 31.08 -7.32 20.43
CA PRO A 312 31.90 -6.66 21.46
C PRO A 312 31.50 -5.19 21.67
N THR A 313 31.17 -4.46 20.60
CA THR A 313 30.72 -3.07 20.67
C THR A 313 29.39 -2.94 21.40
N LEU A 314 28.45 -3.89 21.18
CA LEU A 314 27.18 -3.93 21.89
C LEU A 314 27.39 -4.10 23.40
N GLU A 315 28.35 -4.92 23.82
CA GLU A 315 28.63 -5.11 25.25
C GLU A 315 29.19 -3.83 25.88
N SER A 316 30.10 -3.15 25.17
CA SER A 316 30.58 -1.83 25.59
C SER A 316 29.43 -0.81 25.72
N TRP A 317 28.49 -0.79 24.76
CA TRP A 317 27.30 0.06 24.83
C TRP A 317 26.42 -0.26 26.05
N ARG A 318 26.30 -1.54 26.45
CA ARG A 318 25.58 -1.93 27.67
C ARG A 318 26.26 -1.43 28.94
N GLU A 319 27.58 -1.47 29.01
CA GLU A 319 28.32 -1.02 30.19
C GLU A 319 28.17 0.49 30.43
N ILE A 320 28.30 1.29 29.36
CA ILE A 320 28.18 2.76 29.42
C ILE A 320 26.73 3.25 29.50
N SER A 321 25.76 2.42 29.12
CA SER A 321 24.35 2.76 29.23
C SER A 321 23.86 2.73 30.68
N PRO A 322 22.84 3.55 31.02
CA PRO A 322 22.24 3.55 32.35
C PRO A 322 21.85 2.14 32.83
N PRO A 323 22.09 1.79 34.11
CA PRO A 323 21.83 0.44 34.65
C PRO A 323 20.44 -0.12 34.36
N MET A 324 19.45 0.77 34.29
CA MET A 324 18.04 0.48 33.98
C MET A 324 17.79 -0.09 32.58
N PHE A 325 18.60 0.26 31.57
CA PHE A 325 18.37 -0.17 30.18
C PHE A 325 19.20 -1.39 29.79
N ARG A 326 20.28 -1.70 30.53
CA ARG A 326 21.32 -2.68 30.14
C ARG A 326 20.77 -4.05 29.71
N LYS A 327 19.72 -4.53 30.39
CA LYS A 327 19.09 -5.84 30.12
C LYS A 327 18.19 -5.85 28.87
N GLU A 328 17.74 -4.68 28.42
CA GLU A 328 16.83 -4.54 27.28
C GLU A 328 17.57 -4.21 25.98
N ILE A 329 18.84 -3.77 26.06
CA ILE A 329 19.63 -3.39 24.90
C ILE A 329 19.92 -4.60 24.01
N ARG A 330 19.41 -4.53 22.79
CA ARG A 330 19.68 -5.48 21.70
C ARG A 330 20.41 -4.75 20.57
N LEU A 331 21.18 -5.49 19.79
CA LEU A 331 21.74 -4.95 18.54
C LEU A 331 20.64 -4.89 17.48
N GLY A 332 20.30 -3.68 17.06
CA GLY A 332 19.57 -3.45 15.82
C GLY A 332 20.55 -3.41 14.65
N LEU A 333 20.40 -4.32 13.69
CA LEU A 333 21.14 -4.26 12.42
C LEU A 333 20.25 -4.80 11.30
N VAL A 334 19.80 -3.90 10.44
CA VAL A 334 18.87 -4.17 9.33
C VAL A 334 19.36 -3.46 8.06
N SER A 335 18.95 -3.93 6.87
CA SER A 335 19.23 -3.20 5.64
C SER A 335 18.39 -1.92 5.56
N VAL A 336 18.82 -0.92 4.78
CA VAL A 336 18.02 0.30 4.57
C VAL A 336 16.63 -0.03 4.00
N ARG A 337 16.52 -1.05 3.15
CA ARG A 337 15.20 -1.50 2.64
C ARG A 337 14.30 -2.03 3.76
N GLU A 338 14.85 -2.80 4.69
CA GLU A 338 14.09 -3.33 5.83
C GLU A 338 13.70 -2.20 6.80
N ASP A 339 14.53 -1.16 6.95
CA ASP A 339 14.18 0.05 7.69
C ASP A 339 13.05 0.86 7.01
N GLN A 340 13.03 0.92 5.67
CA GLN A 340 11.98 1.62 4.90
C GLN A 340 10.63 0.92 4.93
N VAL A 341 10.61 -0.40 4.67
CA VAL A 341 9.35 -1.15 4.40
C VAL A 341 9.21 -2.43 5.22
N GLY A 342 10.12 -2.75 6.15
CA GLY A 342 10.11 -4.02 6.89
C GLY A 342 8.81 -4.26 7.68
N SER A 343 8.25 -3.21 8.27
CA SER A 343 6.98 -3.27 9.02
C SER A 343 5.77 -3.63 8.15
N ILE A 344 5.77 -3.25 6.87
CA ILE A 344 4.66 -3.47 5.93
C ILE A 344 4.94 -4.56 4.89
N ARG A 345 6.20 -5.02 4.75
CA ARG A 345 6.64 -6.01 3.75
C ARG A 345 5.82 -7.27 3.78
N LEU A 346 5.60 -7.85 4.97
CA LEU A 346 4.80 -9.06 5.11
C LEU A 346 3.34 -8.83 4.70
N ALA A 347 2.75 -7.69 5.10
CA ALA A 347 1.39 -7.33 4.71
C ALA A 347 1.26 -7.17 3.19
N LEU A 348 2.22 -6.50 2.53
CA LEU A 348 2.25 -6.34 1.07
C LEU A 348 2.44 -7.68 0.33
N LEU A 349 3.29 -8.58 0.84
CA LEU A 349 3.47 -9.92 0.26
C LEU A 349 2.23 -10.79 0.42
N VAL A 350 1.58 -10.75 1.58
CA VAL A 350 0.31 -11.48 1.82
C VAL A 350 -0.78 -10.93 0.90
N LEU A 351 -0.89 -9.60 0.77
CA LEU A 351 -1.85 -8.95 -0.11
C LEU A 351 -1.62 -9.31 -1.58
N PHE A 352 -0.37 -9.33 -2.03
CA PHE A 352 -0.01 -9.76 -3.38
C PHE A 352 -0.26 -11.25 -3.62
N GLY A 353 0.02 -12.10 -2.64
CA GLY A 353 -0.32 -13.53 -2.70
C GLY A 353 -1.83 -13.75 -2.82
N ALA A 354 -2.62 -13.00 -2.05
CA ALA A 354 -4.08 -13.03 -2.12
C ALA A 354 -4.60 -12.53 -3.48
N SER A 355 -4.02 -11.47 -4.05
CA SER A 355 -4.41 -10.98 -5.38
C SER A 355 -4.00 -11.92 -6.52
N LEU A 356 -2.88 -12.63 -6.37
CA LEU A 356 -2.50 -13.66 -7.32
C LEU A 356 -3.48 -14.84 -7.27
N ALA A 357 -3.87 -15.28 -6.07
CA ALA A 357 -4.93 -16.28 -5.90
C ALA A 357 -6.24 -15.81 -6.53
N PHE A 358 -6.59 -14.53 -6.36
CA PHE A 358 -7.76 -13.91 -6.99
C PHE A 358 -7.70 -13.94 -8.52
N LEU A 359 -6.54 -13.64 -9.12
CA LEU A 359 -6.32 -13.77 -10.56
C LEU A 359 -6.48 -15.22 -11.04
N VAL A 360 -5.95 -16.19 -10.29
CA VAL A 360 -6.11 -17.62 -10.60
C VAL A 360 -7.60 -18.01 -10.57
N LEU A 361 -8.36 -17.54 -9.58
CA LEU A 361 -9.80 -17.76 -9.50
C LEU A 361 -10.55 -17.14 -10.68
N ALA A 362 -10.13 -15.95 -11.12
CA ALA A 362 -10.70 -15.29 -12.30
C ALA A 362 -10.43 -16.08 -13.59
N ALA A 363 -9.20 -16.55 -13.78
CA ALA A 363 -8.86 -17.43 -14.89
C ALA A 363 -9.66 -18.76 -14.83
N ALA A 364 -9.80 -19.36 -13.65
CA ALA A 364 -10.59 -20.56 -13.45
C ALA A 364 -12.08 -20.36 -13.78
N ASN A 365 -12.64 -19.19 -13.46
CA ASN A 365 -14.01 -18.82 -13.83
C ASN A 365 -14.20 -18.74 -15.34
N VAL A 366 -13.28 -18.09 -16.04
CA VAL A 366 -13.32 -18.02 -17.49
C VAL A 366 -13.12 -19.40 -18.12
N ALA A 367 -12.25 -20.24 -17.56
CA ALA A 367 -12.09 -21.63 -17.97
C ALA A 367 -13.42 -22.42 -17.82
N ASN A 368 -14.14 -22.26 -16.71
CA ASN A 368 -15.45 -22.89 -16.50
C ASN A 368 -16.50 -22.40 -17.53
N LEU A 369 -16.51 -21.11 -17.84
CA LEU A 369 -17.36 -20.57 -18.90
C LEU A 369 -17.00 -21.16 -20.27
N PHE A 370 -15.71 -21.37 -20.55
CA PHE A 370 -15.26 -22.06 -21.76
C PHE A 370 -15.69 -23.52 -21.79
N LEU A 371 -15.61 -24.25 -20.67
CA LEU A 371 -16.10 -25.63 -20.57
C LEU A 371 -17.60 -25.72 -20.86
N ALA A 372 -18.41 -24.81 -20.31
CA ALA A 372 -19.84 -24.73 -20.62
C ALA A 372 -20.10 -24.48 -22.12
N ARG A 373 -19.32 -23.60 -22.73
CA ARG A 373 -19.45 -23.24 -24.15
C ARG A 373 -18.96 -24.36 -25.08
N HIS A 374 -17.94 -25.12 -24.67
CA HIS A 374 -17.46 -26.30 -25.39
C HIS A 374 -18.47 -27.43 -25.39
N ALA A 375 -19.07 -27.72 -24.23
CA ALA A 375 -20.13 -28.72 -24.12
C ALA A 375 -21.29 -28.40 -25.08
N ALA A 376 -21.64 -27.12 -25.25
CA ALA A 376 -22.67 -26.70 -26.20
C ALA A 376 -22.23 -26.76 -27.69
N ARG A 377 -20.94 -26.92 -28.00
CA ARG A 377 -20.37 -26.95 -29.36
C ARG A 377 -19.69 -28.26 -29.71
N GLU A 378 -19.90 -29.29 -28.89
CA GLU A 378 -19.19 -30.56 -29.02
C GLU A 378 -19.42 -31.20 -30.39
N HIS A 379 -20.66 -31.16 -30.88
CA HIS A 379 -21.02 -31.68 -32.20
C HIS A 379 -20.27 -30.99 -33.35
N GLU A 380 -20.15 -29.66 -33.31
CA GLU A 380 -19.41 -28.89 -34.34
C GLU A 380 -17.93 -29.31 -34.40
N LEU A 381 -17.31 -29.49 -33.23
CA LEU A 381 -15.91 -29.90 -33.12
C LEU A 381 -15.71 -31.36 -33.57
N ALA A 382 -16.66 -32.24 -33.26
CA ALA A 382 -16.65 -33.62 -33.70
C ALA A 382 -16.76 -33.73 -35.24
N VAL A 383 -17.66 -32.97 -35.87
CA VAL A 383 -17.78 -32.92 -37.34
C VAL A 383 -16.48 -32.42 -37.99
N ARG A 384 -15.83 -31.39 -37.43
CA ARG A 384 -14.54 -30.90 -37.94
C ARG A 384 -13.42 -31.95 -37.80
N ALA A 385 -13.40 -32.69 -36.71
CA ALA A 385 -12.46 -33.79 -36.52
C ALA A 385 -12.70 -34.93 -37.54
N ALA A 386 -13.97 -35.27 -37.80
CA ALA A 386 -14.35 -36.27 -38.80
C ALA A 386 -13.98 -35.86 -40.24
N LEU A 387 -14.03 -34.55 -40.55
CA LEU A 387 -13.58 -33.97 -41.82
C LEU A 387 -12.04 -33.89 -41.96
N GLY A 388 -11.28 -34.40 -40.98
CA GLY A 388 -9.81 -34.49 -41.05
C GLY A 388 -9.04 -33.36 -40.36
N ALA A 389 -9.69 -32.51 -39.55
CA ALA A 389 -8.95 -31.49 -38.79
C ALA A 389 -8.02 -32.14 -37.74
N SER A 390 -6.75 -31.78 -37.75
CA SER A 390 -5.78 -32.26 -36.76
C SER A 390 -6.09 -31.75 -35.35
N ARG A 391 -5.71 -32.52 -34.32
CA ARG A 391 -5.85 -32.10 -32.91
C ARG A 391 -5.17 -30.76 -32.63
N SER A 392 -4.00 -30.52 -33.23
CA SER A 392 -3.28 -29.25 -33.10
C SER A 392 -4.07 -28.07 -33.68
N ARG A 393 -4.77 -28.25 -34.81
CA ARG A 393 -5.62 -27.20 -35.41
C ARG A 393 -6.78 -26.81 -34.52
N LEU A 394 -7.43 -27.79 -33.87
CA LEU A 394 -8.52 -27.54 -32.92
C LEU A 394 -8.02 -26.81 -31.66
N ILE A 395 -6.84 -27.17 -31.17
CA ILE A 395 -6.19 -26.48 -30.04
C ILE A 395 -5.84 -25.04 -30.39
N VAL A 396 -5.24 -24.78 -31.57
CA VAL A 396 -4.90 -23.42 -32.02
C VAL A 396 -6.13 -22.53 -32.15
N LEU A 397 -7.23 -23.07 -32.68
CA LEU A 397 -8.49 -22.33 -32.77
C LEU A 397 -9.00 -21.91 -31.38
N GLN A 398 -8.95 -22.84 -30.42
CA GLN A 398 -9.39 -22.60 -29.05
C GLN A 398 -8.49 -21.60 -28.31
N LEU A 399 -7.17 -21.75 -28.46
CA LEU A 399 -6.18 -20.83 -27.92
C LEU A 399 -6.33 -19.43 -28.52
N SER A 400 -6.67 -19.32 -29.81
CA SER A 400 -6.92 -18.02 -30.44
C SER A 400 -8.12 -17.32 -29.82
N GLU A 401 -9.21 -18.04 -29.54
CA GLU A 401 -10.37 -17.47 -28.83
C GLU A 401 -10.04 -17.03 -27.40
N SER A 402 -9.35 -17.87 -26.63
CA SER A 402 -9.03 -17.58 -25.23
C SER A 402 -7.96 -16.51 -25.05
N THR A 403 -6.95 -16.48 -25.93
CA THR A 403 -5.88 -15.47 -25.89
C THR A 403 -6.40 -14.10 -26.32
N LEU A 404 -7.31 -14.04 -27.32
CA LEU A 404 -7.97 -12.80 -27.71
C LEU A 404 -8.86 -12.25 -26.57
N LEU A 405 -9.58 -13.14 -25.86
CA LEU A 405 -10.29 -12.80 -24.64
C LEU A 405 -9.36 -12.31 -23.53
N GLY A 406 -8.22 -12.98 -23.35
CA GLY A 406 -7.14 -12.57 -22.45
C GLY A 406 -6.64 -11.15 -22.77
N ALA A 407 -6.44 -10.82 -24.04
CA ALA A 407 -6.04 -9.49 -24.47
C ALA A 407 -7.11 -8.42 -24.18
N PHE A 408 -8.39 -8.70 -24.47
CA PHE A 408 -9.49 -7.78 -24.10
C PHE A 408 -9.62 -7.61 -22.58
N GLY A 409 -9.51 -8.70 -21.82
CA GLY A 409 -9.46 -8.69 -20.36
C GLY A 409 -8.27 -7.88 -19.83
N GLY A 410 -7.10 -8.01 -20.46
CA GLY A 410 -5.89 -7.25 -20.16
C GLY A 410 -6.03 -5.75 -20.40
N MET A 411 -6.57 -5.35 -21.55
CA MET A 411 -6.82 -3.93 -21.86
C MET A 411 -7.83 -3.32 -20.90
N ALA A 412 -8.94 -4.02 -20.62
CA ALA A 412 -9.92 -3.57 -19.63
C ALA A 412 -9.33 -3.55 -18.21
N GLY A 413 -8.51 -4.55 -17.85
CA GLY A 413 -7.81 -4.62 -16.57
C GLY A 413 -6.78 -3.50 -16.38
N ALA A 414 -6.08 -3.11 -17.45
CA ALA A 414 -5.20 -1.94 -17.45
C ALA A 414 -5.99 -0.64 -17.18
N ALA A 415 -7.16 -0.47 -17.82
CA ALA A 415 -8.03 0.67 -17.57
C ALA A 415 -8.57 0.68 -16.12
N ILE A 416 -8.96 -0.48 -15.59
CA ILE A 416 -9.34 -0.63 -14.18
C ILE A 416 -8.17 -0.25 -13.27
N THR A 417 -6.98 -0.79 -13.51
CA THR A 417 -5.78 -0.47 -12.72
C THR A 417 -5.51 1.03 -12.70
N PHE A 418 -5.59 1.69 -13.86
CA PHE A 418 -5.39 3.13 -13.95
C PHE A 418 -6.41 3.91 -13.12
N GLY A 419 -7.69 3.49 -13.15
CA GLY A 419 -8.74 4.04 -12.29
C GLY A 419 -8.47 3.78 -10.80
N LEU A 420 -8.09 2.56 -10.44
CA LEU A 420 -7.78 2.14 -9.07
C LEU A 420 -6.60 2.91 -8.50
N LEU A 421 -5.51 3.04 -9.25
CA LEU A 421 -4.33 3.81 -8.83
C LEU A 421 -4.70 5.27 -8.58
N ARG A 422 -5.46 5.91 -9.48
CA ARG A 422 -5.92 7.28 -9.25
C ARG A 422 -6.84 7.41 -8.04
N PHE A 423 -7.76 6.47 -7.87
CA PHE A 423 -8.64 6.44 -6.70
C PHE A 423 -7.82 6.29 -5.40
N PHE A 424 -6.85 5.38 -5.36
CA PHE A 424 -6.00 5.17 -4.19
C PHE A 424 -5.08 6.37 -3.92
N VAL A 425 -4.48 6.97 -4.94
CA VAL A 425 -3.65 8.19 -4.77
C VAL A 425 -4.49 9.36 -4.27
N ALA A 426 -5.73 9.51 -4.76
CA ALA A 426 -6.63 10.57 -4.30
C ALA A 426 -7.13 10.38 -2.86
N LEU A 427 -7.20 9.13 -2.40
CA LEU A 427 -7.65 8.76 -1.05
C LEU A 427 -6.49 8.55 -0.07
N ALA A 428 -5.25 8.53 -0.57
CA ALA A 428 -4.07 8.23 0.22
C ALA A 428 -3.81 9.35 1.26
N PRO A 429 -3.62 8.99 2.54
CA PRO A 429 -3.19 9.94 3.57
C PRO A 429 -1.90 10.65 3.17
N ALA A 430 -1.77 11.90 3.59
CA ALA A 430 -0.50 12.64 3.52
C ALA A 430 0.53 11.98 4.45
N GLY A 431 1.24 10.97 3.96
CA GLY A 431 2.18 10.20 4.78
C GLY A 431 2.48 8.79 4.29
N ILE A 432 1.69 8.20 3.38
CA ILE A 432 2.05 6.90 2.79
C ILE A 432 3.18 7.12 1.78
N PRO A 433 4.39 6.61 2.06
CA PRO A 433 5.52 6.80 1.17
C PRO A 433 5.25 6.21 -0.22
N ARG A 434 5.76 6.87 -1.26
CA ARG A 434 5.77 6.39 -2.68
C ARG A 434 4.41 6.07 -3.32
N ILE A 435 3.27 6.17 -2.63
CA ILE A 435 1.95 5.91 -3.24
C ILE A 435 1.66 6.89 -4.39
N ALA A 436 2.03 8.16 -4.24
CA ALA A 436 1.90 9.18 -5.28
C ALA A 436 2.80 8.91 -6.50
N GLN A 437 3.82 8.06 -6.34
CA GLN A 437 4.70 7.63 -7.42
C GLN A 437 4.27 6.29 -8.02
N ALA A 438 3.30 5.57 -7.42
CA ALA A 438 2.74 4.36 -7.99
C ALA A 438 2.09 4.69 -9.33
N GLY A 439 2.70 4.19 -10.40
CA GLY A 439 2.39 4.55 -11.77
C GLY A 439 2.30 3.34 -12.67
N PHE A 440 1.78 3.58 -13.86
CA PHE A 440 1.70 2.57 -14.90
C PHE A 440 3.01 2.54 -15.70
N ASP A 441 4.07 2.03 -15.07
CA ASP A 441 5.42 1.99 -15.65
C ASP A 441 5.65 0.75 -16.53
N THR A 442 6.82 0.68 -17.16
CA THR A 442 7.22 -0.43 -18.05
C THR A 442 7.11 -1.82 -17.38
N PRO A 443 7.57 -2.04 -16.13
CA PRO A 443 7.40 -3.35 -15.46
C PRO A 443 5.94 -3.73 -15.27
N VAL A 444 5.08 -2.75 -14.93
CA VAL A 444 3.64 -2.94 -14.75
C VAL A 444 2.98 -3.31 -16.08
N LEU A 445 3.39 -2.67 -17.19
CA LEU A 445 2.90 -3.03 -18.53
C LEU A 445 3.28 -4.47 -18.92
N PHE A 446 4.53 -4.89 -18.69
CA PHE A 446 4.96 -6.27 -18.92
C PHE A 446 4.21 -7.26 -18.03
N PHE A 447 3.94 -6.89 -16.79
CA PHE A 447 3.14 -7.69 -15.88
C PHE A 447 1.71 -7.87 -16.38
N VAL A 448 1.04 -6.80 -16.83
CA VAL A 448 -0.32 -6.89 -17.43
C VAL A 448 -0.31 -7.78 -18.66
N LEU A 449 0.64 -7.58 -19.58
CA LEU A 449 0.77 -8.38 -20.79
C LEU A 449 0.99 -9.86 -20.45
N GLY A 450 1.91 -10.14 -19.53
CA GLY A 450 2.19 -11.50 -19.04
C GLY A 450 0.96 -12.14 -18.39
N ALA A 451 0.30 -11.44 -17.46
CA ALA A 451 -0.90 -11.91 -16.78
C ALA A 451 -2.06 -12.18 -17.76
N SER A 452 -2.22 -11.32 -18.78
CA SER A 452 -3.26 -11.44 -19.81
C SER A 452 -3.04 -12.67 -20.70
N LEU A 453 -1.80 -12.85 -21.18
CA LEU A 453 -1.41 -13.98 -22.01
C LEU A 453 -1.50 -15.30 -21.22
N LEU A 454 -0.96 -15.32 -20.00
CA LEU A 454 -0.99 -16.49 -19.13
C LEU A 454 -2.43 -16.89 -18.79
N SER A 455 -3.29 -15.91 -18.45
CA SER A 455 -4.70 -16.18 -18.17
C SER A 455 -5.42 -16.73 -19.40
N GLY A 456 -5.21 -16.13 -20.58
CA GLY A 456 -5.77 -16.62 -21.84
C GLY A 456 -5.31 -18.04 -22.19
N LEU A 457 -4.03 -18.35 -21.95
CA LEU A 457 -3.46 -19.68 -22.18
C LEU A 457 -4.05 -20.72 -21.22
N ILE A 458 -4.07 -20.42 -19.91
CA ILE A 458 -4.66 -21.29 -18.89
C ILE A 458 -6.13 -21.58 -19.21
N CYS A 459 -6.92 -20.54 -19.53
CA CYS A 459 -8.34 -20.69 -19.86
C CYS A 459 -8.55 -21.55 -21.12
N GLY A 460 -7.68 -21.41 -22.12
CA GLY A 460 -7.79 -22.13 -23.39
C GLY A 460 -7.33 -23.59 -23.33
N LEU A 461 -6.37 -23.90 -22.46
CA LEU A 461 -5.79 -25.24 -22.33
C LEU A 461 -6.60 -26.18 -21.43
N VAL A 462 -7.30 -25.66 -20.41
CA VAL A 462 -8.09 -26.48 -19.48
C VAL A 462 -9.08 -27.44 -20.19
N PRO A 463 -9.86 -27.01 -21.20
CA PRO A 463 -10.75 -27.89 -21.95
C PRO A 463 -10.04 -28.99 -22.76
N VAL A 464 -8.76 -28.78 -23.14
CA VAL A 464 -7.99 -29.74 -23.95
C VAL A 464 -7.64 -30.99 -23.14
N PHE A 465 -7.43 -30.83 -21.83
CA PHE A 465 -7.06 -31.92 -20.93
C PHE A 465 -8.26 -32.63 -20.29
N THR A 466 -9.48 -32.17 -20.57
CA THR A 466 -10.70 -32.87 -20.13
C THR A 466 -11.03 -33.96 -21.16
N PRO A 467 -11.23 -35.23 -20.75
CA PRO A 467 -11.41 -36.33 -21.70
C PRO A 467 -12.62 -36.10 -22.61
N GLN A 468 -12.40 -36.14 -23.94
CA GLN A 468 -13.45 -35.95 -24.94
C GLN A 468 -14.47 -37.11 -24.90
N PRO A 469 -15.79 -36.83 -24.86
CA PRO A 469 -16.85 -37.84 -24.84
C PRO A 469 -16.98 -38.66 -26.13
N VAL A 470 -16.22 -38.38 -27.19
CA VAL A 470 -16.19 -39.23 -28.39
C VAL A 470 -15.80 -40.68 -28.05
N ARG A 471 -14.99 -40.89 -26.99
CA ARG A 471 -14.73 -42.24 -26.45
C ARG A 471 -15.91 -42.84 -25.65
N ALA A 472 -16.78 -42.01 -25.07
CA ALA A 472 -17.97 -42.44 -24.34
C ALA A 472 -19.17 -42.75 -25.27
N LEU A 473 -19.29 -42.00 -26.37
CA LEU A 473 -20.24 -42.28 -27.46
C LEU A 473 -19.96 -43.63 -28.14
N LEU A 474 -18.70 -44.07 -28.15
CA LEU A 474 -18.29 -45.37 -28.70
C LEU A 474 -18.25 -46.51 -27.66
N ALA A 475 -18.28 -46.22 -26.34
CA ALA A 475 -18.04 -47.22 -25.29
C ALA A 475 -19.21 -47.46 -24.32
N GLY A 476 -20.35 -46.77 -24.48
CA GLY A 476 -21.47 -46.89 -23.55
C GLY A 476 -21.20 -46.26 -22.17
N PRO A 477 -22.24 -46.10 -21.33
CA PRO A 477 -22.13 -45.37 -20.07
C PRO A 477 -21.25 -46.15 -19.08
N SER A 478 -19.99 -45.74 -18.92
CA SER A 478 -19.07 -46.34 -17.95
C SER A 478 -19.24 -45.69 -16.57
N LEU A 479 -19.64 -46.52 -15.61
CA LEU A 479 -19.65 -46.28 -14.16
C LEU A 479 -18.21 -46.12 -13.63
N GLY A 480 -17.60 -44.94 -13.83
CA GLY A 480 -16.32 -44.58 -13.21
C GLY A 480 -16.50 -43.80 -11.90
N PRO A 481 -15.52 -43.83 -10.96
CA PRO A 481 -15.65 -43.21 -9.64
C PRO A 481 -15.92 -41.71 -9.76
N ARG A 482 -16.98 -41.24 -9.07
CA ARG A 482 -17.41 -39.85 -8.94
C ARG A 482 -16.29 -38.98 -8.33
N ARG A 483 -15.32 -38.53 -9.14
CA ARG A 483 -14.49 -37.38 -8.77
C ARG A 483 -15.39 -36.15 -8.72
N ALA A 484 -15.31 -35.37 -7.65
CA ALA A 484 -15.93 -34.06 -7.62
C ALA A 484 -15.41 -33.28 -8.85
N PRO A 485 -16.29 -32.70 -9.69
CA PRO A 485 -15.83 -31.96 -10.84
C PRO A 485 -14.98 -30.80 -10.33
N LEU A 486 -13.82 -30.56 -10.96
CA LEU A 486 -12.88 -29.50 -10.60
C LEU A 486 -13.58 -28.15 -10.32
N GLY A 487 -14.65 -27.86 -11.07
CA GLY A 487 -15.50 -26.67 -10.89
C GLY A 487 -16.19 -26.57 -9.53
N ALA A 488 -16.59 -27.69 -8.89
CA ALA A 488 -17.20 -27.68 -7.56
C ALA A 488 -16.20 -27.26 -6.47
N VAL A 489 -14.95 -27.74 -6.58
CA VAL A 489 -13.87 -27.35 -5.66
C VAL A 489 -13.51 -25.88 -5.85
N LEU A 490 -13.42 -25.42 -7.10
CA LEU A 490 -13.13 -24.02 -7.43
C LEU A 490 -14.19 -23.06 -6.90
N VAL A 491 -15.48 -23.40 -7.02
CA VAL A 491 -16.57 -22.60 -6.43
C VAL A 491 -16.49 -22.57 -4.91
N GLY A 492 -16.24 -23.73 -4.27
CA GLY A 492 -16.05 -23.78 -2.82
C GLY A 492 -14.90 -22.88 -2.36
N ALA A 493 -13.77 -22.91 -3.07
CA ALA A 493 -12.62 -22.03 -2.81
C ALA A 493 -12.95 -20.55 -3.04
N GLN A 494 -13.74 -20.22 -4.07
CA GLN A 494 -14.16 -18.83 -4.33
C GLN A 494 -15.07 -18.29 -3.24
N VAL A 495 -16.04 -19.09 -2.80
CA VAL A 495 -16.91 -18.72 -1.68
C VAL A 495 -16.09 -18.57 -0.41
N ALA A 496 -15.12 -19.46 -0.16
CA ALA A 496 -14.22 -19.39 0.98
C ALA A 496 -13.34 -18.12 0.98
N VAL A 497 -12.79 -17.72 -0.17
CA VAL A 497 -12.01 -16.48 -0.30
C VAL A 497 -12.92 -15.25 -0.18
N SER A 498 -14.13 -15.31 -0.75
CA SER A 498 -15.06 -14.17 -0.71
C SER A 498 -15.57 -13.91 0.71
N ILE A 499 -15.84 -14.94 1.51
CA ILE A 499 -16.25 -14.75 2.89
C ILE A 499 -15.12 -14.12 3.71
N VAL A 500 -13.87 -14.55 3.53
CA VAL A 500 -12.68 -13.92 4.15
C VAL A 500 -12.60 -12.43 3.80
N LEU A 501 -12.73 -12.07 2.52
CA LEU A 501 -12.68 -10.66 2.09
C LEU A 501 -13.84 -9.82 2.64
N VAL A 502 -15.07 -10.33 2.59
CA VAL A 502 -16.28 -9.62 3.08
C VAL A 502 -16.25 -9.48 4.59
N MET A 503 -15.83 -10.51 5.32
CA MET A 503 -15.65 -10.45 6.77
C MET A 503 -14.53 -9.46 7.15
N GLY A 504 -13.38 -9.53 6.49
CA GLY A 504 -12.30 -8.56 6.63
C GLY A 504 -12.78 -7.12 6.38
N ALA A 505 -13.51 -6.86 5.29
CA ALA A 505 -14.08 -5.55 5.01
C ALA A 505 -15.00 -5.09 6.15
N GLY A 506 -15.87 -5.98 6.64
CA GLY A 506 -16.72 -5.71 7.79
C GLY A 506 -15.93 -5.36 9.04
N LEU A 507 -14.87 -6.11 9.37
CA LEU A 507 -14.00 -5.86 10.53
C LEU A 507 -13.27 -4.51 10.44
N PHE A 508 -12.81 -4.12 9.25
CA PHE A 508 -12.16 -2.83 9.02
C PHE A 508 -13.16 -1.67 9.03
N LEU A 509 -14.37 -1.85 8.49
CA LEU A 509 -15.45 -0.86 8.60
C LEU A 509 -15.90 -0.68 10.05
N ASP A 510 -15.97 -1.75 10.83
CA ASP A 510 -16.30 -1.70 12.26
C ASP A 510 -15.15 -1.09 13.08
N THR A 511 -13.90 -1.36 12.70
CA THR A 511 -12.71 -0.69 13.23
C THR A 511 -12.77 0.82 12.97
N LEU A 512 -13.11 1.22 11.75
CA LEU A 512 -13.29 2.62 11.41
C LEU A 512 -14.42 3.24 12.24
N ARG A 513 -15.58 2.58 12.32
CA ARG A 513 -16.71 3.03 13.14
C ARG A 513 -16.30 3.20 14.60
N ASN A 514 -15.60 2.24 15.18
CA ASN A 514 -15.10 2.31 16.56
C ASN A 514 -14.18 3.51 16.74
N ILE A 515 -13.18 3.69 15.87
CA ILE A 515 -12.28 4.85 15.89
C ILE A 515 -13.06 6.17 15.75
N GLU A 516 -14.12 6.19 14.95
CA GLU A 516 -14.95 7.38 14.77
C GLU A 516 -15.78 7.76 16.00
N THR A 517 -16.16 6.76 16.80
CA THR A 517 -16.99 6.91 18.00
C THR A 517 -16.24 6.91 19.33
N VAL A 518 -14.92 6.69 19.31
CA VAL A 518 -14.10 6.70 20.53
C VAL A 518 -14.26 8.05 21.24
N PRO A 519 -14.61 8.04 22.55
CA PRO A 519 -14.61 9.26 23.33
C PRO A 519 -13.17 9.78 23.42
N LEU A 520 -12.93 10.94 22.81
CA LEU A 520 -11.58 11.53 22.78
C LEU A 520 -11.14 12.08 24.15
N GLY A 521 -12.07 12.23 25.10
CA GLY A 521 -11.85 12.94 26.35
C GLY A 521 -11.80 14.47 26.20
N MET A 522 -12.03 14.97 24.98
CA MET A 522 -11.99 16.39 24.60
C MET A 522 -12.98 16.70 23.46
N ASP A 523 -13.34 17.98 23.31
CA ASP A 523 -14.16 18.54 22.23
C ASP A 523 -13.27 19.29 21.21
N PRO A 524 -13.02 18.71 20.02
CA PRO A 524 -12.22 19.37 18.98
C PRO A 524 -12.99 20.39 18.14
N ASN A 525 -14.30 20.57 18.36
CA ASN A 525 -15.12 21.42 17.50
C ASN A 525 -14.89 22.90 17.78
N ASN A 526 -14.97 23.72 16.72
CA ASN A 526 -14.85 25.18 16.78
C ASN A 526 -13.51 25.69 17.35
N ILE A 527 -12.45 24.86 17.32
CA ILE A 527 -11.10 25.23 17.76
C ILE A 527 -10.17 25.30 16.54
N VAL A 528 -9.57 26.46 16.36
CA VAL A 528 -8.44 26.68 15.45
C VAL A 528 -7.16 26.62 16.27
N THR A 529 -6.17 25.90 15.76
CA THR A 529 -4.84 25.78 16.35
C THR A 529 -3.82 26.49 15.47
N ALA A 530 -2.99 27.32 16.07
CA ALA A 530 -1.83 27.92 15.40
C ALA A 530 -0.57 27.43 16.10
N GLU A 531 0.31 26.76 15.35
CA GLU A 531 1.64 26.40 15.82
C GLU A 531 2.61 27.53 15.50
N ILE A 532 3.36 27.97 16.52
CA ILE A 532 4.31 29.06 16.42
C ILE A 532 5.63 28.61 17.00
N THR A 533 6.68 28.72 16.19
CA THR A 533 8.06 28.59 16.65
C THR A 533 8.71 29.95 16.49
N LEU A 534 9.22 30.52 17.58
CA LEU A 534 9.91 31.79 17.54
C LEU A 534 11.36 31.56 17.09
N GLY A 535 11.83 32.41 16.17
CA GLY A 535 13.21 32.38 15.68
C GLY A 535 14.25 32.84 16.71
N HIS A 536 15.53 32.85 16.30
CA HIS A 536 16.64 33.23 17.18
C HIS A 536 16.57 34.68 17.73
N ALA A 537 15.84 35.58 17.06
CA ALA A 537 15.57 36.94 17.55
C ALA A 537 14.88 36.95 18.92
N TYR A 538 14.14 35.88 19.26
CA TYR A 538 13.48 35.68 20.55
C TYR A 538 14.29 34.77 21.49
N GLY A 539 15.61 34.73 21.32
CA GLY A 539 16.50 33.88 22.12
C GLY A 539 16.56 34.25 23.60
N GLN A 540 16.15 35.47 23.97
CA GLN A 540 15.98 35.87 25.37
C GLN A 540 14.64 35.32 25.90
N PRO A 541 14.61 34.62 27.05
CA PRO A 541 13.38 34.05 27.62
C PRO A 541 12.28 35.10 27.80
N GLN A 542 12.66 36.32 28.17
CA GLN A 542 11.76 37.45 28.33
C GLN A 542 11.11 37.88 27.01
N ALA A 543 11.87 37.92 25.91
CA ALA A 543 11.31 38.31 24.61
C ALA A 543 10.29 37.28 24.10
N SER A 544 10.59 35.99 24.25
CA SER A 544 9.67 34.89 23.91
C SER A 544 8.38 34.95 24.73
N ALA A 545 8.51 35.10 26.06
CA ALA A 545 7.36 35.18 26.97
C ALA A 545 6.49 36.40 26.66
N GLU A 546 7.08 37.58 26.48
CA GLU A 546 6.35 38.80 26.14
C GLU A 546 5.62 38.68 24.80
N PHE A 547 6.23 38.05 23.78
CA PHE A 547 5.57 37.81 22.50
C PHE A 547 4.31 36.97 22.68
N PHE A 548 4.42 35.83 23.37
CA PHE A 548 3.28 34.93 23.56
C PHE A 548 2.18 35.55 24.42
N GLU A 549 2.51 36.30 25.48
CA GLU A 549 1.52 37.02 26.29
C GLU A 549 0.79 38.11 25.50
N ARG A 550 1.50 38.88 24.66
CA ARG A 550 0.90 39.90 23.78
C ARG A 550 -0.02 39.25 22.75
N LEU A 551 0.42 38.17 22.11
CA LEU A 551 -0.39 37.44 21.14
C LEU A 551 -1.63 36.85 21.80
N GLU A 552 -1.50 36.21 22.96
CA GLU A 552 -2.63 35.65 23.71
C GLU A 552 -3.67 36.73 24.03
N THR A 553 -3.22 37.91 24.48
CA THR A 553 -4.08 39.06 24.80
C THR A 553 -4.82 39.58 23.56
N ARG A 554 -4.12 39.71 22.42
CA ARG A 554 -4.73 40.14 21.16
C ARG A 554 -5.78 39.15 20.66
N LEU A 555 -5.44 37.86 20.65
CA LEU A 555 -6.36 36.81 20.21
C LEU A 555 -7.61 36.72 21.09
N ARG A 556 -7.50 36.93 22.41
CA ARG A 556 -8.68 36.99 23.30
C ARG A 556 -9.63 38.13 22.97
N ASN A 557 -9.10 39.25 22.50
CA ASN A 557 -9.88 40.46 22.21
C ASN A 557 -10.44 40.48 20.78
N LEU A 558 -10.17 39.46 19.95
CA LEU A 558 -10.70 39.37 18.60
C LEU A 558 -12.24 39.19 18.61
N PRO A 559 -12.98 39.90 17.75
CA PRO A 559 -14.42 39.72 17.62
C PRO A 559 -14.78 38.26 17.27
N GLY A 560 -15.70 37.68 18.02
CA GLY A 560 -16.17 36.31 17.79
C GLY A 560 -15.25 35.22 18.35
N VAL A 561 -14.14 35.54 19.00
CA VAL A 561 -13.36 34.58 19.80
C VAL A 561 -14.00 34.44 21.18
N THR A 562 -14.26 33.20 21.60
CA THR A 562 -14.88 32.89 22.91
C THR A 562 -13.89 32.37 23.93
N GLY A 563 -12.69 31.98 23.51
CA GLY A 563 -11.63 31.51 24.40
C GLY A 563 -10.30 31.32 23.69
N VAL A 564 -9.22 31.50 24.44
CA VAL A 564 -7.84 31.25 23.99
C VAL A 564 -7.11 30.48 25.07
N ALA A 565 -6.38 29.45 24.68
CA ALA A 565 -5.44 28.75 25.55
C ALA A 565 -4.12 28.52 24.81
N VAL A 566 -3.03 28.52 25.56
CA VAL A 566 -1.69 28.17 25.07
C VAL A 566 -1.22 26.86 25.69
N SER A 567 -0.54 26.05 24.91
CA SER A 567 0.16 24.84 25.36
C SER A 567 1.44 24.59 24.56
N ASP A 568 2.41 23.88 25.13
CA ASP A 568 3.59 23.35 24.45
C ASP A 568 3.25 22.25 23.42
N SER A 569 2.07 21.65 23.56
CA SER A 569 1.70 20.47 22.79
C SER A 569 0.18 20.32 22.73
N ILE A 570 -0.36 19.84 21.61
CA ILE A 570 -1.80 19.64 21.46
C ILE A 570 -2.14 18.19 21.13
N PRO A 571 -3.26 17.64 21.64
CA PRO A 571 -3.84 16.42 21.09
C PRO A 571 -4.20 16.60 19.61
N PRO A 572 -4.27 15.54 18.80
CA PRO A 572 -4.02 14.13 19.15
C PRO A 572 -2.55 13.72 19.09
N THR A 573 -1.65 14.66 18.76
CA THR A 573 -0.21 14.47 18.90
C THR A 573 0.16 14.30 20.37
N GLY A 574 1.01 13.31 20.67
CA GLY A 574 1.42 12.97 22.03
C GLY A 574 2.07 14.14 22.77
N ALA A 575 2.35 13.97 24.06
CA ALA A 575 3.11 14.96 24.81
C ALA A 575 4.49 15.15 24.15
N GLN A 576 4.92 16.40 23.99
CA GLN A 576 6.28 16.71 23.48
C GLN A 576 7.35 16.25 24.45
N HIS A 577 6.97 16.10 25.73
CA HIS A 577 7.85 15.75 26.81
C HIS A 577 7.36 14.50 27.55
N ALA A 578 8.30 13.69 28.03
CA ALA A 578 7.99 12.53 28.84
C ALA A 578 9.09 12.27 29.87
N HIS A 579 8.67 11.83 31.06
CA HIS A 579 9.56 11.27 32.07
C HIS A 579 9.39 9.76 32.15
N GLN A 580 10.40 9.07 32.65
CA GLN A 580 10.19 7.68 33.01
C GLN A 580 9.34 7.60 34.27
N PHE A 581 8.43 6.62 34.33
CA PHE A 581 7.52 6.49 35.47
C PHE A 581 8.27 6.34 36.81
N PHE A 582 9.41 5.65 36.83
CA PHE A 582 10.18 5.43 38.06
C PHE A 582 10.95 6.67 38.56
N ASP A 583 11.08 7.72 37.73
CA ASP A 583 11.69 9.00 38.13
C ASP A 583 10.73 9.85 38.98
N ILE A 584 9.45 9.49 39.04
CA ILE A 584 8.47 10.14 39.90
C ILE A 584 8.60 9.60 41.33
N ARG A 585 8.76 10.50 42.32
CA ARG A 585 8.62 10.14 43.74
C ARG A 585 7.31 10.64 44.31
N VAL A 586 6.74 9.81 45.17
CA VAL A 586 5.57 10.15 45.98
C VAL A 586 6.06 10.36 47.41
N GLU A 587 5.65 11.47 48.04
CA GLU A 587 6.03 11.77 49.42
C GLU A 587 5.63 10.62 50.36
N GLY A 588 6.53 10.25 51.27
CA GLY A 588 6.30 9.16 52.24
C GLY A 588 6.30 7.74 51.66
N ARG A 589 6.65 7.54 50.38
CA ARG A 589 6.75 6.21 49.76
C ARG A 589 8.16 5.86 49.32
N PRO A 590 8.55 4.57 49.31
CA PRO A 590 9.84 4.14 48.78
C PRO A 590 9.93 4.46 47.27
N PRO A 591 11.12 4.76 46.75
CA PRO A 591 11.32 4.95 45.31
C PRO A 591 10.90 3.70 44.52
N PHE A 592 10.35 3.92 43.33
CA PHE A 592 10.03 2.80 42.45
C PHE A 592 11.30 2.03 42.05
N PRO A 593 11.24 0.69 41.89
CA PRO A 593 12.36 -0.10 41.40
C PRO A 593 12.86 0.45 40.06
N ARG A 594 14.19 0.52 39.88
CA ARG A 594 14.78 0.94 38.61
C ARG A 594 14.37 -0.03 37.49
N GLY A 595 13.80 0.53 36.42
CA GLY A 595 13.23 -0.18 35.27
C GLY A 595 12.21 0.73 34.60
N THR A 596 11.87 0.52 33.32
CA THR A 596 11.21 1.59 32.55
C THR A 596 9.83 1.99 33.07
N GLY A 597 9.02 1.06 33.57
CA GLY A 597 7.66 1.39 34.05
C GLY A 597 6.77 2.09 33.01
N GLY A 598 7.22 2.26 31.77
CA GLY A 598 6.62 3.14 30.78
C GLY A 598 6.93 4.63 31.00
N LEU A 599 6.60 5.41 29.98
CA LEU A 599 6.72 6.87 29.98
C LEU A 599 5.48 7.52 30.59
N VAL A 600 5.68 8.64 31.28
CA VAL A 600 4.65 9.58 31.73
C VAL A 600 4.82 10.86 30.94
N GLY A 601 3.87 11.15 30.06
CA GLY A 601 3.87 12.37 29.27
C GLY A 601 3.60 13.59 30.14
N TRP A 602 4.07 14.76 29.73
CA TRP A 602 3.67 16.00 30.38
C TRP A 602 3.54 17.18 29.44
N ARG A 603 2.72 18.13 29.87
CA ARG A 603 2.36 19.31 29.08
C ARG A 603 2.39 20.56 29.93
N ILE A 604 2.85 21.65 29.33
CA ILE A 604 2.70 22.99 29.88
C ILE A 604 1.44 23.60 29.29
N VAL A 605 0.54 24.06 30.15
CA VAL A 605 -0.77 24.59 29.73
C VAL A 605 -1.15 25.86 30.48
N THR A 606 -1.90 26.73 29.82
CA THR A 606 -2.54 27.89 30.46
C THR A 606 -3.76 27.49 31.29
N PRO A 607 -4.19 28.31 32.27
CA PRO A 607 -5.34 27.98 33.14
C PRO A 607 -6.63 27.60 32.40
N GLY A 608 -6.90 28.22 31.24
CA GLY A 608 -8.08 27.95 30.44
C GLY A 608 -8.05 26.66 29.62
N TYR A 609 -6.95 25.90 29.62
CA TYR A 609 -6.75 24.76 28.72
C TYR A 609 -7.81 23.65 28.84
N PHE A 610 -8.09 23.20 30.06
CA PHE A 610 -9.07 22.11 30.28
C PHE A 610 -10.47 22.51 29.82
N GLN A 611 -10.91 23.73 30.15
CA GLN A 611 -12.18 24.28 29.68
C GLN A 611 -12.18 24.46 28.15
N MET A 612 -11.07 24.93 27.60
CA MET A 612 -10.89 25.16 26.17
C MET A 612 -11.03 23.88 25.36
N LEU A 613 -10.53 22.75 25.85
CA LEU A 613 -10.69 21.43 25.23
C LEU A 613 -11.89 20.64 25.73
N GLY A 614 -12.66 21.16 26.70
CA GLY A 614 -13.76 20.41 27.31
C GLY A 614 -13.32 19.16 28.07
N VAL A 615 -12.06 19.12 28.55
CA VAL A 615 -11.55 18.03 29.40
C VAL A 615 -12.10 18.23 30.82
N PRO A 616 -12.88 17.28 31.38
CA PRO A 616 -13.47 17.44 32.69
C PRO A 616 -12.42 17.30 33.80
N ILE A 617 -12.52 18.12 34.85
CA ILE A 617 -11.79 17.90 36.12
C ILE A 617 -12.67 17.00 36.98
N LEU A 618 -12.18 15.79 37.27
CA LEU A 618 -12.90 14.74 37.98
C LEU A 618 -12.80 14.90 39.50
N GLU A 619 -11.66 15.37 39.98
CA GLU A 619 -11.40 15.66 41.41
C GLU A 619 -10.66 16.98 41.55
N GLY A 620 -10.91 17.71 42.64
CA GLY A 620 -10.23 18.96 42.94
C GLY A 620 -10.61 20.10 41.99
N ARG A 621 -9.60 20.81 41.46
CA ARG A 621 -9.80 21.96 40.58
C ARG A 621 -8.81 21.97 39.41
N GLY A 622 -9.19 22.67 38.34
CA GLY A 622 -8.26 23.07 37.30
C GLY A 622 -7.32 24.18 37.79
N PHE A 623 -6.42 24.61 36.90
CA PHE A 623 -5.53 25.74 37.16
C PHE A 623 -6.31 27.07 37.22
N VAL A 624 -5.83 27.97 38.07
CA VAL A 624 -6.33 29.35 38.19
C VAL A 624 -5.21 30.36 37.89
N PRO A 625 -5.52 31.62 37.55
CA PRO A 625 -4.50 32.61 37.21
C PRO A 625 -3.40 32.81 38.27
N THR A 626 -3.71 32.63 39.55
CA THR A 626 -2.72 32.73 40.65
C THR A 626 -1.70 31.59 40.62
N ASP A 627 -2.03 30.44 40.02
CA ASP A 627 -1.08 29.34 39.87
C ASP A 627 0.01 29.66 38.83
N GLN A 628 -0.13 30.72 38.02
CA GLN A 628 0.92 31.16 37.10
C GLN A 628 2.11 31.83 37.81
N ASP A 629 2.03 32.07 39.12
CA ASP A 629 3.16 32.52 39.93
C ASP A 629 4.31 31.49 39.85
N PRO A 630 5.55 31.90 39.53
CA PRO A 630 6.71 31.01 39.52
C PRO A 630 6.93 30.22 40.81
N ARG A 631 6.46 30.72 41.95
CA ARG A 631 6.59 30.05 43.26
C ARG A 631 5.56 28.95 43.48
N ALA A 632 4.47 28.94 42.73
CA ALA A 632 3.42 27.93 42.90
C ALA A 632 3.85 26.57 42.34
N ALA A 633 4.08 25.56 43.16
CA ALA A 633 4.41 24.21 42.70
C ALA A 633 3.15 23.34 42.65
N VAL A 634 2.30 23.53 41.64
CA VAL A 634 1.04 22.80 41.49
C VAL A 634 0.93 22.11 40.14
N ILE A 635 0.29 20.94 40.12
CA ILE A 635 0.05 20.13 38.91
C ILE A 635 -1.36 19.55 38.90
N VAL A 636 -1.83 19.23 37.71
CA VAL A 636 -3.03 18.41 37.49
C VAL A 636 -2.57 17.10 36.87
N VAL A 637 -3.01 15.96 37.39
CA VAL A 637 -2.66 14.64 36.85
C VAL A 637 -3.81 14.06 36.05
N SER A 638 -3.54 13.26 35.02
CA SER A 638 -4.62 12.51 34.35
C SER A 638 -5.17 11.43 35.28
N LYS A 639 -6.42 11.03 35.07
CA LYS A 639 -7.04 9.93 35.82
C LYS A 639 -6.18 8.68 35.79
N LYS A 640 -5.64 8.32 34.62
CA LYS A 640 -4.80 7.12 34.49
C LYS A 640 -3.50 7.19 35.28
N LEU A 641 -2.88 8.38 35.39
CA LEU A 641 -1.71 8.58 36.24
C LEU A 641 -2.10 8.55 37.73
N ALA A 642 -3.22 9.17 38.10
CA ALA A 642 -3.75 9.16 39.47
C ALA A 642 -4.04 7.73 39.96
N ASP A 643 -4.80 6.93 39.18
CA ASP A 643 -5.15 5.55 39.51
C ASP A 643 -3.90 4.66 39.65
N ARG A 644 -2.83 4.99 38.90
CA ARG A 644 -1.56 4.26 38.91
C ARG A 644 -0.67 4.63 40.09
N LEU A 645 -0.56 5.91 40.44
CA LEU A 645 0.24 6.39 41.56
C LEU A 645 -0.47 6.15 42.90
N PHE A 646 -1.79 6.26 42.94
CA PHE A 646 -2.61 6.24 44.15
C PHE A 646 -3.78 5.24 44.03
N PRO A 647 -3.52 3.92 43.89
CA PRO A 647 -4.57 2.93 43.69
C PRO A 647 -5.55 2.93 44.88
N GLY A 648 -6.81 3.26 44.60
CA GLY A 648 -7.89 3.30 45.61
C GLY A 648 -7.84 4.49 46.59
N GLN A 649 -7.00 5.49 46.34
CA GLN A 649 -6.85 6.69 47.18
C GLN A 649 -7.03 7.98 46.34
N GLY A 650 -7.48 9.06 46.96
CA GLY A 650 -7.58 10.37 46.29
C GLY A 650 -6.21 10.97 46.01
N ALA A 651 -6.00 11.45 44.79
CA ALA A 651 -4.71 12.03 44.37
C ALA A 651 -4.56 13.51 44.75
N VAL A 652 -5.67 14.23 44.95
CA VAL A 652 -5.66 15.66 45.31
C VAL A 652 -5.03 15.88 46.69
N GLY A 653 -4.12 16.84 46.79
CA GLY A 653 -3.38 17.18 48.01
C GLY A 653 -2.09 16.37 48.21
N GLN A 654 -1.83 15.36 47.39
CA GLN A 654 -0.59 14.58 47.43
C GLN A 654 0.58 15.37 46.84
N HIS A 655 1.80 15.08 47.32
CA HIS A 655 3.03 15.71 46.81
C HIS A 655 3.84 14.75 45.95
N LEU A 656 4.21 15.22 44.76
CA LEU A 656 5.01 14.49 43.78
C LEU A 656 6.32 15.25 43.50
N GLN A 657 7.43 14.52 43.45
CA GLN A 657 8.70 15.03 42.92
C GLN A 657 8.91 14.44 41.52
N LEU A 658 8.94 15.30 40.51
CA LEU A 658 8.93 14.89 39.09
C LEU A 658 10.32 14.80 38.46
N SER A 659 11.29 15.52 39.02
CA SER A 659 12.70 15.51 38.61
C SER A 659 13.57 15.12 39.80
N VAL A 660 14.10 13.91 39.81
CA VAL A 660 14.88 13.36 40.93
C VAL A 660 16.39 13.50 40.66
N PRO A 661 17.23 13.83 41.66
CA PRO A 661 16.92 14.02 43.08
C PRO A 661 16.64 15.48 43.51
N SER A 662 16.74 16.46 42.61
CA SER A 662 16.85 17.89 42.95
C SER A 662 15.64 18.76 42.59
N GLY A 663 14.55 18.19 42.05
CA GLY A 663 13.36 18.93 41.65
C GLY A 663 12.46 19.34 42.82
N PRO A 664 11.62 20.37 42.66
CA PRO A 664 10.66 20.79 43.68
C PRO A 664 9.54 19.74 43.87
N TRP A 665 8.93 19.76 45.05
CA TRP A 665 7.71 19.01 45.31
C TRP A 665 6.50 19.77 44.76
N TYR A 666 5.70 19.09 43.95
CA TYR A 666 4.46 19.61 43.38
C TYR A 666 3.25 19.05 44.12
N THR A 667 2.32 19.91 44.50
CA THR A 667 1.02 19.50 45.03
C THR A 667 0.05 19.22 43.89
N VAL A 668 -0.58 18.06 43.92
CA VAL A 668 -1.67 17.71 42.99
C VAL A 668 -2.92 18.50 43.37
N VAL A 669 -3.36 19.45 42.53
CA VAL A 669 -4.55 20.28 42.80
C VAL A 669 -5.82 19.77 42.13
N GLY A 670 -5.69 18.86 41.17
CA GLY A 670 -6.82 18.24 40.49
C GLY A 670 -6.46 17.01 39.70
N VAL A 671 -7.49 16.24 39.35
CA VAL A 671 -7.40 15.07 38.47
C VAL A 671 -8.22 15.36 37.21
N GLY A 672 -7.55 15.45 36.07
CA GLY A 672 -8.18 15.65 34.76
C GLY A 672 -8.65 14.34 34.12
N GLY A 673 -9.70 14.42 33.31
CA GLY A 673 -10.13 13.34 32.46
C GLY A 673 -9.03 12.92 31.48
N ASP A 674 -9.05 11.63 31.12
CA ASP A 674 -8.09 11.05 30.21
C ASP A 674 -8.36 11.48 28.76
N VAL A 675 -7.33 11.93 28.05
CA VAL A 675 -7.38 12.27 26.62
C VAL A 675 -6.80 11.12 25.79
N THR A 676 -7.41 10.84 24.64
CA THR A 676 -6.94 9.77 23.73
C THR A 676 -5.99 10.32 22.68
N TYR A 677 -4.81 9.70 22.52
CA TYR A 677 -3.75 10.13 21.60
C TYR A 677 -3.42 9.11 20.50
N LEU A 678 -2.64 9.57 19.52
CA LEU A 678 -1.86 8.72 18.62
C LEU A 678 -0.73 8.02 19.37
N ASN A 679 -0.54 6.73 19.10
CA ASN A 679 0.74 6.10 19.38
C ASN A 679 1.76 6.37 18.25
N GLU A 680 3.03 6.05 18.49
CA GLU A 680 4.14 6.22 17.53
C GLU A 680 3.93 5.52 16.18
N SER A 681 3.01 4.56 16.10
CA SER A 681 2.65 3.84 14.87
C SER A 681 1.44 4.44 14.15
N GLY A 682 1.00 5.65 14.51
CA GLY A 682 -0.16 6.29 13.87
C GLY A 682 -1.52 5.71 14.28
N ARG A 683 -1.57 4.83 15.28
CA ARG A 683 -2.81 4.14 15.69
C ARG A 683 -3.48 4.88 16.84
N VAL A 684 -4.80 5.01 16.73
CA VAL A 684 -5.67 5.55 17.79
C VAL A 684 -5.70 4.59 18.97
N GLY A 685 -5.61 5.11 20.20
CA GLY A 685 -6.08 4.38 21.38
C GLY A 685 -5.12 4.18 22.54
N ARG A 686 -4.04 4.95 22.64
CA ARG A 686 -3.31 5.04 23.92
C ARG A 686 -3.82 6.25 24.69
N THR A 687 -4.42 5.98 25.83
CA THR A 687 -4.39 6.92 26.96
C THR A 687 -3.10 6.62 27.70
N ASP A 688 -2.08 7.44 27.55
CA ASP A 688 -0.87 7.30 28.35
C ASP A 688 -1.01 8.11 29.65
N PRO A 689 -0.42 7.66 30.76
CA PRO A 689 -0.42 8.43 32.00
C PRO A 689 0.30 9.76 31.73
N GLU A 690 -0.30 10.86 32.18
CA GLU A 690 0.26 12.19 31.95
C GLU A 690 -0.02 13.13 33.11
N TYR A 691 0.78 14.20 33.22
CA TYR A 691 0.49 15.32 34.08
C TYR A 691 0.59 16.64 33.32
N TYR A 692 -0.09 17.64 33.84
CA TYR A 692 -0.15 18.97 33.31
C TYR A 692 0.52 19.90 34.32
N ALA A 693 1.40 20.77 33.82
CA ALA A 693 1.99 21.87 34.56
C ALA A 693 1.42 23.18 34.03
N VAL A 694 1.27 24.17 34.91
CA VAL A 694 0.78 25.49 34.52
C VAL A 694 1.90 26.32 33.89
N ARG A 695 1.62 26.95 32.75
CA ARG A 695 2.53 27.93 32.12
C ARG A 695 2.72 29.11 33.06
N LYS A 696 3.96 29.28 33.53
CA LYS A 696 4.34 30.34 34.47
C LYS A 696 4.49 31.68 33.75
N ARG A 697 4.16 32.77 34.46
CA ARG A 697 4.57 34.12 34.02
C ARG A 697 6.03 34.29 34.37
N LEU A 698 6.82 34.82 33.46
CA LEU A 698 8.24 35.05 33.72
C LEU A 698 8.39 36.04 34.89
N SER A 699 9.24 35.73 35.89
CA SER A 699 9.66 36.73 36.89
C SER A 699 11.15 37.01 36.80
N ALA A 700 11.57 38.18 37.28
CA ALA A 700 12.95 38.66 37.28
C ALA A 700 13.94 37.81 38.11
N LEU A 701 13.49 36.74 38.79
CA LEU A 701 14.25 35.92 39.75
C LEU A 701 14.83 34.61 39.16
N GLY A 702 15.25 34.63 37.90
CA GLY A 702 16.10 33.60 37.30
C GLY A 702 15.37 32.33 36.82
N THR A 703 15.70 31.90 35.61
CA THR A 703 15.23 30.66 34.97
C THR A 703 16.40 29.71 34.73
N THR A 704 16.16 28.40 34.79
CA THR A 704 17.08 27.42 34.19
C THR A 704 16.97 27.50 32.65
N PRO A 705 18.04 27.20 31.90
CA PRO A 705 18.01 27.21 30.43
C PRO A 705 16.97 26.28 29.78
N GLU A 706 16.42 25.33 30.55
CA GLU A 706 15.43 24.34 30.11
C GLU A 706 14.01 24.93 29.99
N ASP A 707 13.75 26.14 30.52
CA ASP A 707 12.43 26.80 30.52
C ASP A 707 12.18 27.71 29.29
N VAL A 708 13.10 27.74 28.31
CA VAL A 708 12.99 28.64 27.14
C VAL A 708 12.11 28.00 26.06
N ASP A 709 10.81 27.95 26.33
CA ASP A 709 9.82 27.42 25.40
C ASP A 709 9.57 28.44 24.27
N ARG A 710 10.37 28.34 23.20
CA ARG A 710 10.21 29.11 21.94
C ARG A 710 9.13 28.53 21.03
N HIS A 711 8.51 27.44 21.44
CA HIS A 711 7.48 26.74 20.71
C HIS A 711 6.17 26.85 21.49
N ALA A 712 5.07 27.12 20.79
CA ALA A 712 3.76 27.14 21.43
C ALA A 712 2.66 26.84 20.42
N PHE A 713 1.64 26.15 20.89
CA PHE A 713 0.35 26.01 20.23
C PHE A 713 -0.65 26.96 20.87
N PHE A 714 -1.24 27.82 20.05
CA PHE A 714 -2.40 28.61 20.42
C PHE A 714 -3.66 27.89 19.99
N LEU A 715 -4.57 27.66 20.94
CA LEU A 715 -5.90 27.15 20.68
C LEU A 715 -6.87 28.33 20.78
N VAL A 716 -7.65 28.57 19.72
CA VAL A 716 -8.62 29.68 19.63
C VAL A 716 -10.01 29.11 19.36
N ARG A 717 -10.95 29.32 20.29
CA ARG A 717 -12.35 28.85 20.14
C ARG A 717 -13.18 29.97 19.55
N SER A 718 -13.92 29.65 18.49
CA SER A 718 -14.84 30.61 17.87
C SER A 718 -15.96 29.87 17.15
N PRO A 719 -17.23 30.31 17.29
CA PRO A 719 -18.36 29.78 16.52
C PRO A 719 -18.35 30.23 15.05
N MET A 720 -17.44 31.10 14.64
CA MET A 720 -17.29 31.54 13.25
C MET A 720 -16.77 30.42 12.35
N LYS A 721 -16.91 30.59 11.02
CA LYS A 721 -16.29 29.68 10.04
C LYS A 721 -14.77 29.64 10.28
N SER A 722 -14.20 28.44 10.35
CA SER A 722 -12.77 28.23 10.67
C SER A 722 -11.84 29.01 9.75
N THR A 723 -12.12 29.08 8.45
CA THR A 723 -11.32 29.85 7.47
C THR A 723 -11.31 31.37 7.72
N ALA A 724 -12.32 31.92 8.41
CA ALA A 724 -12.31 33.32 8.83
C ALA A 724 -11.41 33.51 10.05
N VAL A 725 -11.51 32.61 11.03
CA VAL A 725 -10.68 32.63 12.24
C VAL A 725 -9.21 32.41 11.91
N GLU A 726 -8.90 31.45 11.01
CA GLU A 726 -7.55 31.19 10.52
C GLU A 726 -6.91 32.46 9.92
N ARG A 727 -7.65 33.19 9.08
CA ARG A 727 -7.17 34.46 8.50
C ARG A 727 -6.96 35.55 9.57
N LEU A 728 -7.86 35.67 10.53
CA LEU A 728 -7.75 36.64 11.63
C LEU A 728 -6.53 36.34 12.51
N VAL A 729 -6.36 35.08 12.93
CA VAL A 729 -5.21 34.63 13.71
C VAL A 729 -3.92 34.86 12.91
N GLY A 730 -3.89 34.49 11.63
CA GLY A 730 -2.75 34.74 10.76
C GLY A 730 -2.40 36.23 10.63
N SER A 731 -3.41 37.11 10.50
CA SER A 731 -3.17 38.55 10.44
C SER A 731 -2.64 39.14 11.75
N GLU A 732 -3.12 38.66 12.89
CA GLU A 732 -2.62 39.12 14.20
C GLU A 732 -1.15 38.71 14.41
N ILE A 733 -0.80 37.47 14.04
CA ILE A 733 0.60 37.01 14.13
C ILE A 733 1.48 37.82 13.19
N ALA A 734 1.07 37.99 11.92
CA ALA A 734 1.83 38.78 10.95
C ALA A 734 1.97 40.26 11.35
N SER A 735 1.01 40.81 12.11
CA SER A 735 1.09 42.18 12.63
C SER A 735 2.07 42.35 13.80
N LEU A 736 2.34 41.26 14.54
CA LEU A 736 3.38 41.25 15.58
C LEU A 736 4.74 41.00 14.96
N ASP A 737 4.83 40.00 14.08
CA ASP A 737 6.05 39.66 13.36
C ASP A 737 5.70 38.99 12.01
N PRO A 738 5.90 39.68 10.87
CA PRO A 738 5.60 39.15 9.55
C PRO A 738 6.59 38.07 9.10
N THR A 739 7.68 37.83 9.83
CA THR A 739 8.71 36.85 9.46
C THR A 739 8.40 35.44 9.97
N LEU A 740 7.41 35.28 10.84
CA LEU A 740 7.06 33.98 11.44
C LEU A 740 6.18 33.15 10.49
N PRO A 741 6.61 31.95 10.08
CA PRO A 741 5.72 31.02 9.41
C PRO A 741 4.69 30.50 10.41
N THR A 742 3.43 30.46 10.00
CA THR A 742 2.34 29.99 10.86
C THR A 742 1.66 28.79 10.21
N GLU A 743 1.61 27.68 10.94
CA GLU A 743 0.80 26.54 10.54
C GLU A 743 -0.51 26.59 11.30
N ILE A 744 -1.55 27.10 10.63
CA ILE A 744 -2.87 27.26 11.20
C ILE A 744 -3.78 26.17 10.62
N SER A 745 -4.39 25.39 11.51
CA SER A 745 -5.29 24.31 11.15
C SER A 745 -6.41 24.17 12.17
N THR A 746 -7.49 23.47 11.82
CA THR A 746 -8.53 23.15 12.81
C THR A 746 -8.12 21.94 13.65
N LEU A 747 -8.44 21.95 14.95
CA LEU A 747 -8.18 20.81 15.82
C LEU A 747 -8.94 19.56 15.34
N LYS A 748 -10.18 19.76 14.84
CA LYS A 748 -10.96 18.72 14.17
C LYS A 748 -10.28 18.15 12.92
N GLY A 749 -9.63 18.99 12.12
CA GLY A 749 -8.81 18.56 10.99
C GLY A 749 -7.67 17.65 11.43
N ARG A 750 -6.92 18.05 12.47
CA ARG A 750 -5.83 17.23 13.05
C ARG A 750 -6.33 15.90 13.62
N VAL A 751 -7.50 15.89 14.27
CA VAL A 751 -8.16 14.66 14.73
C VAL A 751 -8.67 13.80 13.57
N ASN A 752 -9.07 14.40 12.45
CA ASN A 752 -9.50 13.64 11.27
C ASN A 752 -8.34 12.94 10.55
N LEU A 753 -7.12 13.50 10.62
CA LEU A 753 -5.91 12.82 10.10
C LEU A 753 -5.73 11.42 10.72
N LEU A 754 -6.14 11.24 11.98
CA LEU A 754 -6.16 9.94 12.68
C LEU A 754 -7.02 8.87 12.00
N ARG A 755 -8.00 9.32 11.22
CA ARG A 755 -8.98 8.47 10.57
C ARG A 755 -8.58 8.16 9.13
N GLU A 756 -7.62 8.87 8.55
CA GLU A 756 -7.28 8.71 7.13
C GLU A 756 -6.71 7.33 6.81
N GLU A 757 -5.78 6.80 7.61
CA GLU A 757 -5.22 5.46 7.39
C GLU A 757 -6.27 4.34 7.59
N PRO A 758 -7.05 4.30 8.69
CA PRO A 758 -8.17 3.35 8.81
C PRO A 758 -9.21 3.48 7.69
N ARG A 759 -9.55 4.70 7.25
CA ARG A 759 -10.47 4.94 6.12
C ARG A 759 -9.90 4.40 4.81
N PHE A 760 -8.62 4.65 4.56
CA PHE A 760 -7.92 4.16 3.38
C PHE A 760 -7.91 2.62 3.34
N ASN A 761 -7.56 1.98 4.47
CA ASN A 761 -7.58 0.52 4.59
C ASN A 761 -8.99 -0.07 4.45
N ALA A 762 -10.00 0.55 5.08
CA ALA A 762 -11.39 0.13 4.95
C ALA A 762 -11.90 0.27 3.50
N ALA A 763 -11.54 1.35 2.80
CA ALA A 763 -11.89 1.56 1.41
C ALA A 763 -11.23 0.51 0.49
N LEU A 764 -9.94 0.23 0.69
CA LEU A 764 -9.21 -0.81 -0.04
C LEU A 764 -9.88 -2.17 0.12
N ILE A 765 -10.07 -2.63 1.36
CA ILE A 765 -10.59 -3.96 1.64
C ILE A 765 -12.06 -4.08 1.19
N SER A 766 -12.86 -3.02 1.35
CA SER A 766 -14.24 -2.99 0.86
C SER A 766 -14.32 -3.13 -0.67
N LEU A 767 -13.42 -2.46 -1.40
CA LEU A 767 -13.32 -2.61 -2.84
C LEU A 767 -12.91 -4.04 -3.23
N PHE A 768 -11.89 -4.62 -2.59
CA PHE A 768 -11.48 -6.00 -2.85
C PHE A 768 -12.58 -7.01 -2.49
N ALA A 769 -13.33 -6.77 -1.41
CA ALA A 769 -14.48 -7.58 -1.05
C ALA A 769 -15.60 -7.49 -2.09
N ALA A 770 -15.90 -6.29 -2.61
CA ALA A 770 -16.87 -6.10 -3.68
C ALA A 770 -16.45 -6.82 -4.97
N MET A 771 -15.16 -6.76 -5.33
CA MET A 771 -14.61 -7.51 -6.48
C MET A 771 -14.66 -9.02 -6.25
N GLY A 772 -14.29 -9.48 -5.06
CA GLY A 772 -14.40 -10.87 -4.59
C GLY A 772 -15.81 -11.43 -4.74
N PHE A 773 -16.77 -10.71 -4.16
CA PHE A 773 -18.19 -11.00 -4.22
C PHE A 773 -18.72 -11.10 -5.65
N LEU A 774 -18.38 -10.14 -6.51
CA LEU A 774 -18.78 -10.18 -7.92
C LEU A 774 -18.19 -11.41 -8.63
N LEU A 775 -16.92 -11.71 -8.36
CA LEU A 775 -16.22 -12.84 -8.96
C LEU A 775 -16.84 -14.19 -8.56
N ALA A 776 -17.17 -14.36 -7.27
CA ALA A 776 -17.83 -15.57 -6.79
C ALA A 776 -19.23 -15.73 -7.40
N THR A 777 -19.98 -14.62 -7.55
CA THR A 777 -21.29 -14.63 -8.20
C THR A 777 -21.18 -15.09 -9.66
N ILE A 778 -20.21 -14.56 -10.42
CA ILE A 778 -19.97 -14.96 -11.82
C ILE A 778 -19.50 -16.42 -11.90
N GLY A 779 -18.62 -16.86 -11.00
CA GLY A 779 -18.11 -18.22 -10.94
C GLY A 779 -19.18 -19.25 -10.65
N LEU A 780 -20.06 -18.97 -9.69
CA LEU A 780 -21.20 -19.82 -9.35
C LEU A 780 -22.17 -19.96 -10.53
N TYR A 781 -22.47 -18.85 -11.21
CA TYR A 781 -23.24 -18.88 -12.46
C TYR A 781 -22.56 -19.78 -13.51
N GLY A 782 -21.25 -19.64 -13.72
CA GLY A 782 -20.50 -20.41 -14.71
C GLY A 782 -20.53 -21.92 -14.45
N VAL A 783 -20.33 -22.34 -13.20
CA VAL A 783 -20.35 -23.76 -12.82
C VAL A 783 -21.75 -24.36 -12.91
N LEU A 784 -22.79 -23.62 -12.48
CA LEU A 784 -24.16 -24.12 -12.59
C LEU A 784 -24.63 -24.16 -14.03
N ALA A 785 -24.28 -23.17 -14.84
CA ALA A 785 -24.53 -23.20 -16.29
C ALA A 785 -23.85 -24.41 -16.95
N PHE A 786 -22.62 -24.75 -16.56
CA PHE A 786 -21.94 -25.96 -17.03
C PHE A 786 -22.67 -27.25 -16.59
N LEU A 787 -23.05 -27.34 -15.31
CA LEU A 787 -23.75 -28.52 -14.77
C LEU A 787 -25.12 -28.74 -15.42
N VAL A 788 -25.88 -27.66 -15.64
CA VAL A 788 -27.17 -27.71 -16.35
C VAL A 788 -26.96 -28.15 -17.81
N SER A 789 -26.02 -27.55 -18.53
CA SER A 789 -25.75 -27.90 -19.93
C SER A 789 -25.24 -29.34 -20.10
N SER A 790 -24.36 -29.81 -19.20
CA SER A 790 -23.83 -31.18 -19.22
C SER A 790 -24.88 -32.23 -18.85
N ARG A 791 -25.97 -31.85 -18.18
CA ARG A 791 -27.10 -32.73 -17.82
C ARG A 791 -28.37 -32.42 -18.58
N ALA A 792 -28.30 -31.66 -19.68
CA ALA A 792 -29.50 -31.26 -20.42
C ALA A 792 -30.34 -32.46 -20.90
N LYS A 793 -29.69 -33.55 -21.36
CA LYS A 793 -30.39 -34.80 -21.73
C LYS A 793 -31.06 -35.47 -20.53
N GLU A 794 -30.39 -35.56 -19.38
CA GLU A 794 -30.97 -36.12 -18.16
C GLU A 794 -32.18 -35.31 -17.67
N ILE A 795 -32.07 -33.98 -17.69
CA ILE A 795 -33.14 -33.06 -17.30
C ILE A 795 -34.32 -33.18 -18.27
N GLY A 796 -34.04 -33.24 -19.59
CA GLY A 796 -35.05 -33.44 -20.63
C GLY A 796 -35.78 -34.78 -20.49
N VAL A 797 -35.07 -35.86 -20.16
CA VAL A 797 -35.68 -37.18 -19.87
C VAL A 797 -36.58 -37.11 -18.63
N ARG A 798 -36.14 -36.48 -17.54
CA ARG A 798 -36.96 -36.32 -16.32
C ARG A 798 -38.22 -35.49 -16.58
N MET A 799 -38.10 -34.42 -17.35
CA MET A 799 -39.23 -33.59 -17.77
C MET A 799 -40.19 -34.38 -18.68
N ALA A 800 -39.68 -35.20 -19.59
CA ALA A 800 -40.49 -36.09 -20.44
C ALA A 800 -41.22 -37.18 -19.63
N LEU A 801 -40.63 -37.62 -18.51
CA LEU A 801 -41.22 -38.59 -17.57
C LEU A 801 -42.19 -37.94 -16.56
N GLY A 802 -42.49 -36.64 -16.68
CA GLY A 802 -43.50 -35.94 -15.87
C GLY A 802 -42.96 -35.20 -14.64
N ALA A 803 -41.65 -34.96 -14.53
CA ALA A 803 -41.11 -34.13 -13.44
C ALA A 803 -41.61 -32.68 -13.55
N GLU A 804 -42.14 -32.14 -12.45
CA GLU A 804 -42.57 -30.73 -12.42
C GLU A 804 -41.38 -29.77 -12.56
N PRO A 805 -41.54 -28.64 -13.29
CA PRO A 805 -40.50 -27.61 -13.44
C PRO A 805 -39.93 -27.10 -12.11
N GLU A 806 -40.76 -27.06 -11.06
CA GLU A 806 -40.37 -26.65 -9.71
C GLU A 806 -39.44 -27.66 -9.04
N SER A 807 -39.65 -28.96 -9.26
CA SER A 807 -38.77 -30.01 -8.74
C SER A 807 -37.36 -29.94 -9.35
N VAL A 808 -37.28 -29.62 -10.65
CA VAL A 808 -36.01 -29.43 -11.37
C VAL A 808 -35.32 -28.15 -10.89
N LEU A 809 -36.08 -27.06 -10.72
CA LEU A 809 -35.58 -25.80 -10.20
C LEU A 809 -34.97 -25.99 -8.79
N GLY A 810 -35.71 -26.61 -7.87
CA GLY A 810 -35.28 -26.87 -6.49
C GLY A 810 -34.03 -27.73 -6.41
N MET A 811 -33.92 -28.75 -7.27
CA MET A 811 -32.75 -29.63 -7.34
C MET A 811 -31.48 -28.89 -7.77
N VAL A 812 -31.55 -28.03 -8.80
CA VAL A 812 -30.39 -27.24 -9.25
C VAL A 812 -29.99 -26.22 -8.19
N ILE A 813 -30.97 -25.55 -7.56
CA ILE A 813 -30.71 -24.59 -6.48
C ILE A 813 -30.04 -25.29 -5.29
N TRP A 814 -30.55 -26.44 -4.84
CA TRP A 814 -29.97 -27.18 -3.71
C TRP A 814 -28.52 -27.60 -3.96
N GLN A 815 -28.21 -28.00 -5.20
CA GLN A 815 -26.84 -28.35 -5.57
C GLN A 815 -25.89 -27.15 -5.46
N GLY A 816 -26.33 -25.95 -5.87
CA GLY A 816 -25.58 -24.70 -5.68
C GLY A 816 -25.44 -24.34 -4.19
N VAL A 817 -26.52 -24.43 -3.42
CA VAL A 817 -26.53 -24.15 -1.97
C VAL A 817 -25.55 -25.05 -1.22
N ARG A 818 -25.48 -26.34 -1.54
CA ARG A 818 -24.55 -27.26 -0.87
C ARG A 818 -23.09 -26.85 -1.08
N LEU A 819 -22.73 -26.40 -2.28
CA LEU A 819 -21.38 -25.90 -2.56
C LEU A 819 -21.08 -24.60 -1.82
N MET A 820 -22.07 -23.70 -1.73
CA MET A 820 -21.94 -22.48 -0.94
C MET A 820 -21.73 -22.78 0.55
N LEU A 821 -22.51 -23.70 1.14
CA LEU A 821 -22.36 -24.07 2.54
C LEU A 821 -20.98 -24.68 2.84
N MET A 822 -20.46 -25.54 1.95
CA MET A 822 -19.10 -26.07 2.07
C MET A 822 -18.03 -24.96 1.99
N GLY A 823 -18.19 -24.03 1.05
CA GLY A 823 -17.28 -22.89 0.91
C GLY A 823 -17.35 -21.92 2.10
N LEU A 824 -18.54 -21.67 2.64
CA LEU A 824 -18.74 -20.86 3.85
C LEU A 824 -18.07 -21.49 5.06
N ALA A 825 -18.22 -22.81 5.25
CA ALA A 825 -17.57 -23.52 6.35
C ALA A 825 -16.04 -23.47 6.23
N ALA A 826 -15.49 -23.73 5.05
CA ALA A 826 -14.06 -23.65 4.79
C ALA A 826 -13.50 -22.22 4.96
N GLY A 827 -14.24 -21.23 4.47
CA GLY A 827 -13.85 -19.83 4.59
C GLY A 827 -13.95 -19.28 6.01
N ALA A 828 -14.92 -19.71 6.80
CA ALA A 828 -14.98 -19.37 8.22
C ALA A 828 -13.76 -19.91 9.00
N ALA A 829 -13.30 -21.12 8.68
CA ALA A 829 -12.08 -21.68 9.27
C ALA A 829 -10.81 -20.91 8.82
N MET A 830 -10.75 -20.50 7.55
CA MET A 830 -9.65 -19.69 7.02
C MET A 830 -9.63 -18.31 7.66
N GLU A 831 -10.80 -17.68 7.79
CA GLU A 831 -10.96 -16.37 8.40
C GLU A 831 -10.53 -16.36 9.86
N PHE A 832 -10.79 -17.44 10.63
CA PHE A 832 -10.27 -17.56 11.98
C PHE A 832 -8.74 -17.38 12.04
N SER A 833 -8.02 -17.91 11.04
CA SER A 833 -6.56 -17.82 10.97
C SER A 833 -6.10 -16.42 10.54
N VAL A 834 -6.79 -15.84 9.56
CA VAL A 834 -6.51 -14.49 9.03
C VAL A 834 -6.83 -13.42 10.07
N ALA A 835 -8.01 -13.46 10.69
CA ALA A 835 -8.43 -12.51 11.71
C ALA A 835 -7.52 -12.55 12.95
N HIS A 836 -6.96 -13.71 13.30
CA HIS A 836 -5.94 -13.81 14.35
C HIS A 836 -4.67 -13.04 13.97
N PHE A 837 -4.20 -13.20 12.74
CA PHE A 837 -3.02 -12.47 12.24
C PHE A 837 -3.27 -10.96 12.13
N LEU A 838 -4.49 -10.57 11.73
CA LEU A 838 -4.91 -9.18 11.61
C LEU A 838 -5.31 -8.55 12.95
N ARG A 839 -5.28 -9.28 14.08
CA ARG A 839 -5.67 -8.74 15.39
C ARG A 839 -4.88 -7.50 15.78
N GLY A 840 -3.60 -7.43 15.41
CA GLY A 840 -2.78 -6.25 15.62
C GLY A 840 -3.24 -5.03 14.80
N LEU A 841 -4.05 -5.24 13.76
CA LEU A 841 -4.58 -4.21 12.87
C LEU A 841 -5.97 -3.67 13.24
N LEU A 842 -6.76 -4.46 13.97
CA LEU A 842 -8.13 -4.13 14.35
C LEU A 842 -8.17 -3.27 15.62
N TYR A 843 -9.11 -2.32 15.69
CA TYR A 843 -9.26 -1.45 16.85
C TYR A 843 -10.62 -1.61 17.52
N GLY A 844 -10.63 -2.07 18.77
CA GLY A 844 -11.85 -2.25 19.56
C GLY A 844 -12.82 -3.31 19.03
N VAL A 845 -12.41 -4.08 18.01
CA VAL A 845 -13.23 -5.14 17.39
C VAL A 845 -12.66 -6.50 17.74
N SER A 846 -13.54 -7.43 18.13
CA SER A 846 -13.16 -8.83 18.23
C SER A 846 -12.91 -9.40 16.83
N PRO A 847 -11.77 -10.07 16.57
CA PRO A 847 -11.52 -10.77 15.30
C PRO A 847 -12.63 -11.77 14.93
N LEU A 848 -13.42 -12.22 15.91
CA LEU A 848 -14.52 -13.18 15.74
C LEU A 848 -15.87 -12.55 16.07
N ASN A 849 -16.17 -11.39 15.47
CA ASN A 849 -17.47 -10.75 15.62
C ASN A 849 -18.57 -11.59 14.91
N PRO A 850 -19.50 -12.24 15.63
CA PRO A 850 -20.50 -13.11 15.02
C PRO A 850 -21.48 -12.35 14.13
N ALA A 851 -21.77 -11.08 14.42
CA ALA A 851 -22.67 -10.27 13.61
C ALA A 851 -22.11 -10.03 12.20
N ILE A 852 -20.80 -9.72 12.11
CA ILE A 852 -20.10 -9.54 10.83
C ILE A 852 -20.05 -10.86 10.07
N ALA A 853 -19.75 -11.97 10.75
CA ALA A 853 -19.74 -13.30 10.14
C ALA A 853 -21.11 -13.68 9.57
N SER A 854 -22.19 -13.50 10.34
CA SER A 854 -23.56 -13.80 9.92
C SER A 854 -24.00 -12.92 8.76
N MET A 855 -23.69 -11.62 8.78
CA MET A 855 -24.04 -10.69 7.71
C MET A 855 -23.29 -11.02 6.41
N ALA A 856 -21.99 -11.37 6.49
CA ALA A 856 -21.20 -11.78 5.33
C ALA A 856 -21.70 -13.10 4.74
N ALA A 857 -22.03 -14.09 5.59
CA ALA A 857 -22.60 -15.36 5.14
C ALA A 857 -23.97 -15.18 4.46
N LEU A 858 -24.85 -14.36 5.05
CA LEU A 858 -26.16 -14.05 4.49
C LEU A 858 -26.04 -13.35 3.13
N LEU A 859 -25.15 -12.37 3.02
CA LEU A 859 -24.90 -11.63 1.78
C LEU A 859 -24.45 -12.58 0.65
N LEU A 860 -23.51 -13.48 0.93
CA LEU A 860 -23.02 -14.45 -0.06
C LEU A 860 -24.07 -15.50 -0.42
N LEU A 861 -24.87 -15.97 0.55
CA LEU A 861 -25.98 -16.89 0.30
C LEU A 861 -27.03 -16.27 -0.62
N LEU A 862 -27.46 -15.04 -0.35
CA LEU A 862 -28.44 -14.33 -1.18
C LEU A 862 -27.92 -14.10 -2.60
N ALA A 863 -26.67 -13.68 -2.72
CA ALA A 863 -26.04 -13.47 -4.03
C ALA A 863 -25.91 -14.76 -4.82
N GLY A 864 -25.50 -15.83 -4.16
CA GLY A 864 -25.37 -17.11 -4.82
C GLY A 864 -26.71 -17.70 -5.20
N LEU A 865 -27.76 -17.56 -4.37
CA LEU A 865 -29.13 -17.92 -4.74
C LEU A 865 -29.60 -17.14 -5.99
N ALA A 866 -29.33 -15.84 -6.06
CA ALA A 866 -29.64 -15.03 -7.23
C ALA A 866 -28.88 -15.52 -8.48
N ALA A 867 -27.60 -15.89 -8.35
CA ALA A 867 -26.79 -16.45 -9.43
C ALA A 867 -27.29 -17.83 -9.89
N CYS A 868 -27.73 -18.68 -8.94
CA CYS A 868 -28.32 -20.00 -9.19
C CYS A 868 -29.65 -19.92 -9.95
N TYR A 869 -30.44 -18.87 -9.70
CA TYR A 869 -31.81 -18.77 -10.19
C TYR A 869 -31.89 -18.74 -11.73
N VAL A 870 -31.00 -18.01 -12.41
CA VAL A 870 -31.06 -17.85 -13.87
C VAL A 870 -30.77 -19.17 -14.62
N PRO A 871 -29.68 -19.91 -14.34
CA PRO A 871 -29.45 -21.24 -14.93
C PRO A 871 -30.54 -22.24 -14.56
N ALA A 872 -30.99 -22.26 -13.30
CA ALA A 872 -32.01 -23.19 -12.84
C ALA A 872 -33.37 -22.95 -13.53
N ARG A 873 -33.76 -21.69 -13.72
CA ARG A 873 -34.98 -21.31 -14.45
C ARG A 873 -34.89 -21.65 -15.94
N ARG A 874 -33.70 -21.54 -16.55
CA ARG A 874 -33.49 -21.99 -17.92
C ARG A 874 -33.66 -23.50 -18.03
N ALA A 875 -33.08 -24.26 -17.09
CA ALA A 875 -33.18 -25.71 -17.04
C ALA A 875 -34.64 -26.20 -16.92
N SER A 876 -35.44 -25.55 -16.07
CA SER A 876 -36.84 -25.93 -15.85
C SER A 876 -37.79 -25.57 -17.00
N ARG A 877 -37.32 -24.77 -17.98
CA ARG A 877 -38.08 -24.34 -19.16
C ARG A 877 -37.59 -24.96 -20.47
N VAL A 878 -36.70 -25.95 -20.40
CA VAL A 878 -36.24 -26.66 -21.59
C VAL A 878 -37.37 -27.52 -22.13
N ASP A 879 -37.70 -27.35 -23.42
CA ASP A 879 -38.66 -28.19 -24.12
C ASP A 879 -38.09 -29.62 -24.27
N PRO A 880 -38.72 -30.65 -23.68
CA PRO A 880 -38.26 -32.04 -23.76
C PRO A 880 -38.04 -32.50 -25.19
N MET A 881 -38.90 -32.06 -26.13
CA MET A 881 -38.84 -32.44 -27.54
C MET A 881 -37.61 -31.88 -28.25
N VAL A 882 -37.13 -30.70 -27.85
CA VAL A 882 -35.91 -30.09 -28.41
C VAL A 882 -34.67 -30.82 -27.90
N THR A 883 -34.62 -31.16 -26.61
CA THR A 883 -33.48 -31.90 -26.03
C THR A 883 -33.33 -33.34 -26.52
N LEU A 884 -34.43 -33.98 -26.92
CA LEU A 884 -34.44 -35.37 -27.39
C LEU A 884 -34.21 -35.48 -28.91
N ARG A 885 -34.44 -34.42 -29.69
CA ARG A 885 -34.20 -34.38 -31.16
C ARG A 885 -32.84 -33.82 -31.59
N TYR A 886 -32.07 -33.21 -30.69
CA TYR A 886 -30.68 -32.84 -30.97
C TYR A 886 -29.79 -34.09 -30.92
N GLU A 887 -29.47 -34.64 -32.10
CA GLU A 887 -28.38 -35.61 -32.30
C GLU A 887 -27.02 -34.90 -32.40
#